data_AF-A0AAW7FXS9-F1
#
_entry.id   AF-A0AAW7FXS9-F1
#
_cell.length_a   1.000
_cell.length_b   1.000
_cell.length_c   1.000
_cell.angle_alpha   90.00
_cell.angle_beta   90.00
_cell.angle_gamma   90.00
#
_symmetry.space_group_name_H-M   'P 1'
#
loop_
_entity.id
_entity.type
_entity.pdbx_description
1 polymer ?
#
loop_
_entity_poly.entity_id
_entity_poly.type
_entity_poly.pdbx_seq_one_letter_code
_entity_poly.pdbx_strand_id
1 'polypeptide(L)'
;MGTLTLSGVLKRPISGDVVPNARITFDAIATGSVVLKGVSSSCKTASDGSYSVDLEYGDYTIQVSWAGQTQQYGTVHIDDTTPTGSLNDLLMQELTESQLTPEIVLEFRQLEQEMQDDLAQMEGLNTEAAGSASAAASSATAAATSEANSAASEDAAAASASAADASAKSIEGDADAASASAKAAATSETNAAASEDAAASSATAANTSETNAAGSEAASAASAAAAHVSESDSAASEVASGESAAAAKTSETNAQASQEAAATSETNAKNARDAAEEYAQEAKDAASKVTSPLTDQGQWAIQAGYPSTPDIASVWQITDGGTDPVNSDIIWDPGDMLVYLATTGTWCRLLGQQVVAGEPVPLKIDADIILNVGSGLQIVTSGTTAVDVVRLDADNNLVLGADSLPGICLKAAEPTSLFVLVPDGNGGYIKSRIYSEVFPPPETEPPVTSVNSKTGDVELTAADVSALPSGGGVLTGDLSGTDASFTGFVSAPDVQTSRINTGGAVLEFGTGAGTTSDYYWDIHTTYPEADYDYRFHFRSDVNTIELLNSITWANLVVGNLEAIGLTAIHSNYTVFVNGTAAGLDGSGFTAYYNSSGVDICNAGYYMGGWDIHFYDDTGLWVSNPVHVDRNGTVTINSQLNVSTVYESGQRVYSPNNPPPIDLSGYETIADANARFIQGVQFGAETAATYSTTSNTVPGTAISFVAFNTTYSGSIVSRYKSIQQNFNGIWATIGG
;
A
#
# COMPACT_ATOMS: atom_id res chain seq x y z
N MET A 1 -20.30 -81.11 141.44
CA MET A 1 -20.82 -79.89 142.07
C MET A 1 -19.67 -78.91 142.08
N GLY A 2 -19.75 -77.85 141.29
CA GLY A 2 -18.68 -76.86 141.15
C GLY A 2 -18.91 -75.69 142.12
N THR A 3 -17.84 -75.27 142.79
CA THR A 3 -17.81 -74.10 143.68
C THR A 3 -16.73 -73.15 143.18
N LEU A 4 -17.02 -71.85 143.14
CA LEU A 4 -16.09 -70.78 142.83
C LEU A 4 -15.82 -69.95 144.09
N THR A 5 -14.55 -69.79 144.46
CA THR A 5 -14.17 -68.82 145.48
C THR A 5 -13.96 -67.46 144.82
N LEU A 6 -14.86 -66.52 145.06
CA LEU A 6 -14.65 -65.13 144.70
C LEU A 6 -13.89 -64.42 145.82
N SER A 7 -12.72 -63.90 145.49
CA SER A 7 -11.90 -63.12 146.41
C SER A 7 -11.32 -61.89 145.75
N GLY A 8 -11.05 -60.86 146.53
CA GLY A 8 -10.48 -59.61 146.04
C GLY A 8 -10.66 -58.47 147.03
N VAL A 9 -10.41 -57.25 146.57
CA VAL A 9 -10.64 -56.02 147.35
C VAL A 9 -11.80 -55.26 146.71
N LEU A 10 -12.88 -55.04 147.45
CA LEU A 10 -14.01 -54.28 146.94
C LEU A 10 -13.67 -52.79 146.85
N LYS A 11 -13.83 -52.20 145.66
CA LYS A 11 -13.61 -50.78 145.39
C LYS A 11 -14.84 -50.15 144.77
N ARG A 12 -15.01 -48.83 144.96
CA ARG A 12 -16.08 -48.08 144.28
C ARG A 12 -15.78 -47.93 142.78
N PRO A 13 -16.76 -48.14 141.87
CA PRO A 13 -16.53 -48.07 140.41
C PRO A 13 -15.95 -46.74 139.93
N ILE A 14 -16.41 -45.60 140.47
CA ILE A 14 -15.99 -44.27 139.96
C ILE A 14 -14.84 -43.67 140.78
N SER A 15 -14.81 -43.89 142.11
CA SER A 15 -13.80 -43.27 142.99
C SER A 15 -12.57 -44.13 143.25
N GLY A 16 -12.62 -45.45 143.00
CA GLY A 16 -11.50 -46.38 143.21
C GLY A 16 -11.15 -46.68 144.67
N ASP A 17 -11.78 -46.01 145.65
CA ASP A 17 -11.53 -46.24 147.07
C ASP A 17 -12.02 -47.61 147.55
N VAL A 18 -11.32 -48.19 148.52
CA VAL A 18 -11.69 -49.46 149.16
C VAL A 18 -12.92 -49.31 150.06
N VAL A 19 -13.74 -50.38 150.13
CA VAL A 19 -14.98 -50.39 150.94
C VAL A 19 -14.82 -51.36 152.12
N PRO A 20 -14.39 -50.90 153.31
CA PRO A 20 -14.17 -51.77 154.48
C PRO A 20 -15.48 -52.06 155.24
N ASN A 21 -15.56 -53.21 155.92
CA ASN A 21 -16.72 -53.64 156.71
C ASN A 21 -18.05 -53.75 155.94
N ALA A 22 -18.03 -53.80 154.61
CA ALA A 22 -19.22 -54.03 153.79
C ALA A 22 -19.66 -55.49 153.89
N ARG A 23 -20.97 -55.74 153.96
CA ARG A 23 -21.56 -57.07 153.78
C ARG A 23 -21.88 -57.25 152.31
N ILE A 24 -21.25 -58.23 151.68
CA ILE A 24 -21.56 -58.64 150.31
C ILE A 24 -22.46 -59.88 150.43
N THR A 25 -23.63 -59.81 149.82
CA THR A 25 -24.63 -60.89 149.81
C THR A 25 -24.92 -61.29 148.37
N PHE A 26 -24.87 -62.59 148.12
CA PHE A 26 -25.23 -63.21 146.87
C PHE A 26 -26.47 -64.05 147.12
N ASP A 27 -27.60 -63.63 146.57
CA ASP A 27 -28.87 -64.34 146.69
C ASP A 27 -29.11 -65.13 145.40
N ALA A 28 -29.21 -66.46 145.51
CA ALA A 28 -29.53 -67.31 144.36
C ALA A 28 -30.95 -67.00 143.87
N ILE A 29 -31.09 -66.53 142.62
CA ILE A 29 -32.38 -66.07 142.08
C ILE A 29 -33.19 -67.15 141.37
N ALA A 30 -32.54 -68.26 141.02
CA ALA A 30 -33.16 -69.43 140.41
C ALA A 30 -32.71 -70.71 141.14
N THR A 31 -33.59 -71.71 141.21
CA THR A 31 -33.23 -73.04 141.71
C THR A 31 -32.51 -73.78 140.60
N GLY A 32 -31.21 -73.97 140.77
CA GLY A 32 -30.36 -74.74 139.86
C GLY A 32 -30.16 -76.19 140.34
N SER A 33 -29.28 -76.92 139.63
CA SER A 33 -28.88 -78.28 140.00
C SER A 33 -27.92 -78.34 141.20
N VAL A 34 -27.40 -77.18 141.65
CA VAL A 34 -26.42 -77.05 142.73
C VAL A 34 -26.97 -76.16 143.86
N VAL A 35 -27.45 -74.95 143.55
CA VAL A 35 -28.01 -73.99 144.54
C VAL A 35 -29.54 -73.89 144.46
N LEU A 36 -30.23 -73.82 145.60
CA LEU A 36 -31.69 -73.58 145.67
C LEU A 36 -32.00 -72.07 145.69
N LYS A 37 -33.08 -71.65 145.01
CA LYS A 37 -33.55 -70.26 145.04
C LYS A 37 -33.79 -69.80 146.47
N GLY A 38 -33.26 -68.63 146.82
CA GLY A 38 -33.35 -68.04 148.15
C GLY A 38 -32.27 -68.50 149.12
N VAL A 39 -31.31 -69.33 148.68
CA VAL A 39 -30.07 -69.56 149.42
C VAL A 39 -29.15 -68.35 149.22
N SER A 40 -28.70 -67.78 150.33
CA SER A 40 -27.80 -66.62 150.35
C SER A 40 -26.42 -67.03 150.85
N SER A 41 -25.39 -66.70 150.08
CA SER A 41 -24.00 -66.70 150.56
C SER A 41 -23.59 -65.27 150.85
N SER A 42 -22.89 -65.06 151.97
CA SER A 42 -22.46 -63.71 152.34
C SER A 42 -21.10 -63.71 153.00
N CYS A 43 -20.35 -62.65 152.76
CA CYS A 43 -19.09 -62.37 153.43
C CYS A 43 -19.02 -60.90 153.85
N LYS A 44 -18.10 -60.58 154.74
CA LYS A 44 -17.85 -59.21 155.17
C LYS A 44 -16.45 -58.81 154.74
N THR A 45 -16.30 -57.62 154.16
CA THR A 45 -14.98 -57.10 153.81
C THR A 45 -14.18 -56.76 155.07
N ALA A 46 -12.88 -57.07 155.06
CA ALA A 46 -11.96 -56.69 156.13
C ALA A 46 -11.65 -55.19 156.11
N SER A 47 -10.80 -54.71 157.02
CA SER A 47 -10.44 -53.29 157.13
C SER A 47 -9.73 -52.71 155.90
N ASP A 48 -9.12 -53.57 155.08
CA ASP A 48 -8.47 -53.22 153.80
C ASP A 48 -9.40 -53.39 152.58
N GLY A 49 -10.68 -53.73 152.81
CA GLY A 49 -11.65 -54.00 151.75
C GLY A 49 -11.58 -55.41 151.17
N SER A 50 -10.68 -56.27 151.66
CA SER A 50 -10.57 -57.65 151.16
C SER A 50 -11.79 -58.49 151.54
N TYR A 51 -12.24 -59.36 150.64
CA TYR A 51 -13.30 -60.34 150.87
C TYR A 51 -12.92 -61.68 150.24
N SER A 52 -13.53 -62.74 150.77
CA SER A 52 -13.51 -64.08 150.20
C SER A 52 -14.86 -64.72 150.46
N VAL A 53 -15.47 -65.30 149.44
CA VAL A 53 -16.74 -66.02 149.52
C VAL A 53 -16.73 -67.20 148.58
N ASP A 54 -17.13 -68.36 149.09
CA ASP A 54 -17.38 -69.54 148.28
C ASP A 54 -18.83 -69.49 147.79
N LEU A 55 -18.98 -69.50 146.47
CA LEU A 55 -20.27 -69.56 145.79
C LEU A 55 -20.36 -70.88 145.02
N GLU A 56 -21.54 -71.45 144.98
CA GLU A 56 -21.85 -72.53 144.04
C GLU A 56 -22.11 -71.93 142.65
N TYR A 57 -22.02 -72.73 141.59
CA TYR A 57 -22.40 -72.25 140.26
C TYR A 57 -23.91 -71.99 140.17
N GLY A 58 -24.28 -70.85 139.59
CA GLY A 58 -25.66 -70.40 139.46
C GLY A 58 -25.81 -68.90 139.21
N ASP A 59 -27.06 -68.45 139.07
CA ASP A 59 -27.39 -67.02 138.94
C ASP A 59 -27.64 -66.39 140.31
N TYR A 60 -26.95 -65.29 140.58
CA TYR A 60 -27.03 -64.56 141.84
C TYR A 60 -27.35 -63.09 141.62
N THR A 61 -28.19 -62.52 142.48
CA THR A 61 -28.21 -61.06 142.65
C THR A 61 -27.16 -60.65 143.66
N ILE A 62 -26.38 -59.63 143.32
CA ILE A 62 -25.34 -59.08 144.19
C ILE A 62 -25.88 -57.87 144.93
N GLN A 63 -25.81 -57.92 146.25
CA GLN A 63 -26.09 -56.80 147.12
C GLN A 63 -24.89 -56.48 147.98
N VAL A 64 -24.46 -55.22 147.96
CA VAL A 64 -23.41 -54.73 148.86
C VAL A 64 -24.05 -53.76 149.83
N SER A 65 -23.95 -54.06 151.12
CA SER A 65 -24.40 -53.19 152.21
C SER A 65 -23.22 -52.62 152.97
N TRP A 66 -23.08 -51.30 152.99
CA TRP A 66 -22.02 -50.58 153.70
C TRP A 66 -22.57 -49.33 154.41
N ALA A 67 -22.11 -49.07 155.64
CA ALA A 67 -22.56 -47.95 156.48
C ALA A 67 -24.10 -47.82 156.66
N GLY A 68 -24.83 -48.94 156.59
CA GLY A 68 -26.29 -48.98 156.72
C GLY A 68 -27.07 -48.73 155.42
N GLN A 69 -26.38 -48.48 154.29
CA GLN A 69 -26.98 -48.38 152.96
C GLN A 69 -26.78 -49.69 152.20
N THR A 70 -27.80 -50.20 151.53
CA THR A 70 -27.73 -51.38 150.66
C THR A 70 -27.89 -50.96 149.20
N GLN A 71 -26.93 -51.30 148.35
CA GLN A 71 -27.00 -51.11 146.90
C GLN A 71 -27.06 -52.47 146.21
N GLN A 72 -28.03 -52.63 145.31
CA GLN A 72 -28.11 -53.78 144.43
C GLN A 72 -27.32 -53.50 143.15
N TYR A 73 -26.44 -54.44 142.76
CA TYR A 73 -25.50 -54.30 141.65
C TYR A 73 -25.88 -55.15 140.43
N GLY A 74 -27.10 -55.69 140.40
CA GLY A 74 -27.61 -56.51 139.30
C GLY A 74 -27.46 -58.01 139.54
N THR A 75 -27.60 -58.77 138.46
CA THR A 75 -27.51 -60.24 138.42
C THR A 75 -26.18 -60.65 137.81
N VAL A 76 -25.57 -61.70 138.35
CA VAL A 76 -24.36 -62.32 137.79
C VAL A 76 -24.58 -63.81 137.61
N HIS A 77 -24.11 -64.35 136.48
CA HIS A 77 -24.00 -65.78 136.27
C HIS A 77 -22.63 -66.24 136.77
N ILE A 78 -22.60 -67.24 137.66
CA ILE A 78 -21.37 -67.83 138.20
C ILE A 78 -21.23 -69.25 137.64
N ASP A 79 -20.18 -69.48 136.87
CA ASP A 79 -19.82 -70.76 136.25
C ASP A 79 -18.28 -70.98 136.23
N ASP A 80 -17.81 -71.96 135.47
CA ASP A 80 -16.38 -72.28 135.32
C ASP A 80 -15.62 -71.33 134.38
N THR A 81 -16.33 -70.47 133.65
CA THR A 81 -15.76 -69.43 132.77
C THR A 81 -15.68 -68.06 133.44
N THR A 82 -16.39 -67.89 134.56
CA THR A 82 -16.42 -66.65 135.32
C THR A 82 -15.01 -66.31 135.85
N PRO A 83 -14.46 -65.13 135.52
CA PRO A 83 -13.13 -64.75 135.99
C PRO A 83 -12.99 -64.86 137.52
N THR A 84 -12.04 -65.66 138.00
CA THR A 84 -11.77 -65.81 139.44
C THR A 84 -10.98 -64.61 139.95
N GLY A 85 -11.66 -63.61 140.52
CA GLY A 85 -11.03 -62.49 141.20
C GLY A 85 -11.79 -61.18 141.03
N SER A 86 -11.77 -60.33 142.06
CA SER A 86 -12.20 -58.93 142.04
C SER A 86 -13.60 -58.72 141.42
N LEU A 87 -14.65 -58.83 142.25
CA LEU A 87 -16.00 -58.32 142.04
C LEU A 87 -16.05 -56.99 141.27
N ASN A 88 -15.07 -56.10 141.42
CA ASN A 88 -15.02 -54.83 140.66
C ASN A 88 -14.98 -55.04 139.15
N ASP A 89 -14.33 -56.10 138.66
CA ASP A 89 -14.23 -56.39 137.23
C ASP A 89 -15.59 -56.84 136.68
N LEU A 90 -16.32 -57.65 137.45
CA LEU A 90 -17.72 -58.01 137.16
C LEU A 90 -18.62 -56.77 137.19
N LEU A 91 -18.36 -55.80 138.08
CA LEU A 91 -19.12 -54.55 138.15
C LEU A 91 -18.80 -53.57 137.00
N MET A 92 -17.58 -53.59 136.45
CA MET A 92 -17.13 -52.66 135.40
C MET A 92 -17.51 -53.11 133.99
N GLN A 93 -17.45 -54.41 133.72
CA GLN A 93 -17.85 -54.95 132.42
C GLN A 93 -19.32 -54.60 132.11
N GLU A 94 -20.20 -54.75 133.09
CA GLU A 94 -21.62 -54.40 132.97
C GLU A 94 -21.86 -52.89 132.79
N LEU A 95 -20.97 -52.04 133.33
CA LEU A 95 -21.07 -50.59 133.18
C LEU A 95 -20.68 -50.10 131.76
N THR A 96 -19.80 -50.82 131.07
CA THR A 96 -19.23 -50.41 129.76
C THR A 96 -20.11 -50.82 128.59
N GLU A 97 -20.79 -51.96 128.69
CA GLU A 97 -21.75 -52.43 127.68
C GLU A 97 -23.07 -51.63 127.69
N SER A 98 -23.38 -50.95 128.80
CA SER A 98 -24.56 -50.08 128.94
C SER A 98 -24.44 -48.69 128.28
N GLN A 99 -23.26 -48.26 127.80
CA GLN A 99 -23.01 -46.87 127.36
C GLN A 99 -22.91 -46.66 125.83
N LEU A 100 -22.91 -47.71 125.00
CA LEU A 100 -22.97 -47.57 123.53
C LEU A 100 -24.42 -47.40 123.07
N THR A 101 -24.90 -46.16 122.97
CA THR A 101 -26.23 -45.87 122.44
C THR A 101 -26.22 -45.82 120.90
N PRO A 102 -27.32 -46.19 120.22
CA PRO A 102 -27.44 -46.12 118.75
C PRO A 102 -27.20 -44.73 118.13
N GLU A 103 -27.32 -43.66 118.93
CA GLU A 103 -27.29 -42.27 118.50
C GLU A 103 -25.88 -41.82 118.07
N ILE A 104 -24.84 -42.23 118.82
CA ILE A 104 -23.43 -41.91 118.52
C ILE A 104 -22.97 -42.52 117.20
N VAL A 105 -23.48 -43.71 116.84
CA VAL A 105 -23.17 -44.38 115.56
C VAL A 105 -23.82 -43.66 114.38
N LEU A 106 -24.98 -43.04 114.60
CA LEU A 106 -25.68 -42.28 113.56
C LEU A 106 -24.94 -40.97 113.24
N GLU A 107 -24.48 -40.26 114.27
CA GLU A 107 -23.70 -39.02 114.11
C GLU A 107 -22.39 -39.25 113.35
N PHE A 108 -21.67 -40.34 113.64
CA PHE A 108 -20.43 -40.66 112.94
C PHE A 108 -20.64 -40.96 111.44
N ARG A 109 -21.70 -41.72 111.10
CA ARG A 109 -22.05 -41.98 109.69
C ARG A 109 -22.45 -40.71 108.94
N GLN A 110 -23.11 -39.78 109.63
CA GLN A 110 -23.50 -38.51 109.03
C GLN A 110 -22.29 -37.62 108.73
N LEU A 111 -21.30 -37.61 109.62
CA LEU A 111 -20.03 -36.92 109.38
C LEU A 111 -19.24 -37.53 108.20
N GLU A 112 -19.20 -38.86 108.07
CA GLU A 112 -18.57 -39.51 106.91
C GLU A 112 -19.25 -39.13 105.59
N GLN A 113 -20.59 -39.02 105.58
CA GLN A 113 -21.33 -38.60 104.38
C GLN A 113 -21.05 -37.13 104.02
N GLU A 114 -21.04 -36.23 105.02
CA GLU A 114 -20.76 -34.81 104.81
C GLU A 114 -19.36 -34.58 104.22
N MET A 115 -18.34 -35.28 104.72
CA MET A 115 -16.99 -35.20 104.14
C MET A 115 -16.90 -35.72 102.69
N GLN A 116 -17.70 -36.74 102.34
CA GLN A 116 -17.73 -37.25 100.97
C GLN A 116 -18.41 -36.25 100.01
N ASP A 117 -19.50 -35.62 100.46
CA ASP A 117 -20.21 -34.61 99.69
C ASP A 117 -19.36 -33.35 99.49
N ASP A 118 -18.63 -32.91 100.53
CA ASP A 118 -17.68 -31.78 100.46
C ASP A 118 -16.50 -32.08 99.51
N LEU A 119 -15.97 -33.31 99.55
CA LEU A 119 -14.91 -33.72 98.63
C LEU A 119 -15.39 -33.70 97.18
N ALA A 120 -16.59 -34.24 96.92
CA ALA A 120 -17.20 -34.21 95.58
C ALA A 120 -17.46 -32.77 95.09
N GLN A 121 -17.90 -31.87 95.98
CA GLN A 121 -18.07 -30.46 95.67
C GLN A 121 -16.73 -29.78 95.33
N MET A 122 -15.67 -30.04 96.10
CA MET A 122 -14.34 -29.51 95.81
C MET A 122 -13.77 -30.01 94.48
N GLU A 123 -13.96 -31.29 94.14
CA GLU A 123 -13.56 -31.84 92.84
C GLU A 123 -14.33 -31.17 91.68
N GLY A 124 -15.62 -30.91 91.87
CA GLY A 124 -16.45 -30.14 90.93
C GLY A 124 -15.91 -28.73 90.70
N LEU A 125 -15.68 -27.97 91.78
CA LEU A 125 -15.12 -26.61 91.72
C LEU A 125 -13.73 -26.58 91.06
N ASN A 126 -12.87 -27.56 91.35
CA ASN A 126 -11.56 -27.66 90.72
C ASN A 126 -11.67 -27.92 89.22
N THR A 127 -12.64 -28.73 88.79
CA THR A 127 -12.92 -28.99 87.37
C THR A 127 -13.44 -27.73 86.66
N GLU A 128 -14.36 -26.99 87.28
CA GLU A 128 -14.87 -25.72 86.75
C GLU A 128 -13.78 -24.64 86.64
N ALA A 129 -12.91 -24.55 87.65
CA ALA A 129 -11.76 -23.64 87.63
C ALA A 129 -10.78 -23.99 86.51
N ALA A 130 -10.46 -25.29 86.32
CA ALA A 130 -9.62 -25.76 85.22
C ALA A 130 -10.25 -25.49 83.84
N GLY A 131 -11.57 -25.67 83.72
CA GLY A 131 -12.32 -25.33 82.51
C GLY A 131 -12.29 -23.84 82.21
N SER A 132 -12.48 -23.00 83.22
CA SER A 132 -12.41 -21.53 83.10
C SER A 132 -11.01 -21.04 82.70
N ALA A 133 -9.95 -21.63 83.29
CA ALA A 133 -8.57 -21.34 82.91
C ALA A 133 -8.29 -21.72 81.45
N SER A 134 -8.82 -22.86 80.99
CA SER A 134 -8.70 -23.29 79.59
C SER A 134 -9.44 -22.35 78.63
N ALA A 135 -10.66 -21.94 78.97
CA ALA A 135 -11.44 -20.99 78.17
C ALA A 135 -10.77 -19.60 78.10
N ALA A 136 -10.17 -19.13 79.20
CA ALA A 136 -9.39 -17.91 79.22
C ALA A 136 -8.15 -18.01 78.31
N ALA A 137 -7.44 -19.14 78.34
CA ALA A 137 -6.30 -19.39 77.46
C ALA A 137 -6.71 -19.40 75.98
N SER A 138 -7.79 -20.09 75.62
CA SER A 138 -8.33 -20.08 74.25
C SER A 138 -8.75 -18.67 73.80
N SER A 139 -9.38 -17.89 74.70
CA SER A 139 -9.78 -16.51 74.42
C SER A 139 -8.57 -15.61 74.17
N ALA A 140 -7.49 -15.77 74.94
CA ALA A 140 -6.24 -15.05 74.74
C ALA A 140 -5.60 -15.39 73.38
N THR A 141 -5.60 -16.66 72.97
CA THR A 141 -5.14 -17.08 71.64
C THR A 141 -5.99 -16.49 70.52
N ALA A 142 -7.32 -16.45 70.68
CA ALA A 142 -8.22 -15.85 69.70
C ALA A 142 -8.00 -14.34 69.56
N ALA A 143 -7.78 -13.63 70.68
CA ALA A 143 -7.45 -12.21 70.67
C ALA A 143 -6.12 -11.93 69.95
N ALA A 144 -5.06 -12.70 70.25
CA ALA A 144 -3.77 -12.58 69.57
C ALA A 144 -3.88 -12.87 68.06
N THR A 145 -4.69 -13.85 67.68
CA THR A 145 -4.97 -14.15 66.26
C THR A 145 -5.71 -12.99 65.59
N SER A 146 -6.68 -12.38 66.27
CA SER A 146 -7.42 -11.23 65.76
C SER A 146 -6.51 -10.01 65.56
N GLU A 147 -5.58 -9.77 66.47
CA GLU A 147 -4.59 -8.68 66.36
C GLU A 147 -3.69 -8.89 65.13
N ALA A 148 -3.18 -10.11 64.93
CA ALA A 148 -2.38 -10.45 63.76
C ALA A 148 -3.17 -10.28 62.44
N ASN A 149 -4.44 -10.68 62.41
CA ASN A 149 -5.30 -10.52 61.24
C ASN A 149 -5.59 -9.03 60.92
N SER A 150 -5.74 -8.19 61.95
CA SER A 150 -5.90 -6.75 61.78
C SER A 150 -4.64 -6.12 61.18
N ALA A 151 -3.45 -6.47 61.67
CA ALA A 151 -2.19 -5.99 61.12
C ALA A 151 -2.01 -6.42 59.66
N ALA A 152 -2.28 -7.69 59.33
CA ALA A 152 -2.22 -8.18 57.95
C ALA A 152 -3.22 -7.47 57.03
N SER A 153 -4.39 -7.08 57.55
CA SER A 153 -5.39 -6.31 56.80
C SER A 153 -4.93 -4.87 56.53
N GLU A 154 -4.24 -4.25 57.49
CA GLU A 154 -3.63 -2.92 57.31
C GLU A 154 -2.55 -2.94 56.23
N ASP A 155 -1.66 -3.94 56.25
CA ASP A 155 -0.63 -4.13 55.22
C ASP A 155 -1.25 -4.35 53.83
N ALA A 156 -2.31 -5.16 53.74
CA ALA A 156 -3.03 -5.40 52.49
C ALA A 156 -3.71 -4.13 51.94
N ALA A 157 -4.25 -3.29 52.83
CA ALA A 157 -4.83 -2.00 52.45
C ALA A 157 -3.75 -1.02 51.94
N ALA A 158 -2.59 -0.97 52.60
CA ALA A 158 -1.46 -0.14 52.17
C ALA A 158 -0.89 -0.58 50.81
N ALA A 159 -0.78 -1.91 50.58
CA ALA A 159 -0.39 -2.46 49.29
C ALA A 159 -1.40 -2.12 48.19
N SER A 160 -2.70 -2.21 48.49
CA SER A 160 -3.78 -1.86 47.55
C SER A 160 -3.77 -0.37 47.19
N ALA A 161 -3.53 0.52 48.16
CA ALA A 161 -3.38 1.95 47.91
C ALA A 161 -2.17 2.25 47.00
N SER A 162 -1.05 1.56 47.22
CA SER A 162 0.16 1.69 46.40
C SER A 162 -0.07 1.21 44.96
N ALA A 163 -0.80 0.11 44.79
CA ALA A 163 -1.17 -0.42 43.47
C ALA A 163 -2.13 0.54 42.71
N ALA A 164 -3.05 1.18 43.42
CA ALA A 164 -3.94 2.19 42.85
C ALA A 164 -3.17 3.44 42.37
N ASP A 165 -2.19 3.92 43.15
CA ASP A 165 -1.32 5.04 42.76
C ASP A 165 -0.46 4.70 41.52
N ALA A 166 0.10 3.49 41.47
CA ALA A 166 0.82 3.02 40.30
C ALA A 166 -0.07 2.92 39.05
N SER A 167 -1.32 2.46 39.21
CA SER A 167 -2.29 2.40 38.12
C SER A 167 -2.68 3.80 37.63
N ALA A 168 -2.87 4.76 38.53
CA ALA A 168 -3.15 6.16 38.16
C ALA A 168 -2.02 6.76 37.30
N LYS A 169 -0.75 6.53 37.68
CA LYS A 169 0.42 6.96 36.91
C LYS A 169 0.51 6.29 35.54
N SER A 170 0.13 5.01 35.45
CA SER A 170 0.06 4.30 34.15
C SER A 170 -0.97 4.95 33.23
N ILE A 171 -2.16 5.28 33.75
CA ILE A 171 -3.22 5.94 32.98
C ILE A 171 -2.78 7.33 32.49
N GLU A 172 -2.05 8.09 33.31
CA GLU A 172 -1.47 9.37 32.89
C GLU A 172 -0.48 9.19 31.73
N GLY A 173 0.39 8.18 31.81
CA GLY A 173 1.31 7.82 30.72
C GLY A 173 0.60 7.39 29.43
N ASP A 174 -0.47 6.62 29.56
CA ASP A 174 -1.30 6.19 28.41
C ASP A 174 -2.01 7.39 27.76
N ALA A 175 -2.47 8.36 28.56
CA ALA A 175 -3.08 9.60 28.06
C ALA A 175 -2.07 10.45 27.26
N ASP A 176 -0.83 10.57 27.74
CA ASP A 176 0.25 11.25 27.02
C ASP A 176 0.61 10.53 25.71
N ALA A 177 0.67 9.19 25.73
CA ALA A 177 0.92 8.38 24.54
C ALA A 177 -0.21 8.51 23.49
N ALA A 178 -1.46 8.56 23.94
CA ALA A 178 -2.61 8.81 23.07
C ALA A 178 -2.56 10.22 22.45
N SER A 179 -2.21 11.24 23.22
CA SER A 179 -2.03 12.62 22.74
C SER A 179 -0.90 12.73 21.72
N ALA A 180 0.23 12.04 21.94
CA ALA A 180 1.33 11.97 20.99
C ALA A 180 0.92 11.27 19.69
N SER A 181 0.18 10.16 19.80
CA SER A 181 -0.33 9.43 18.64
C SER A 181 -1.31 10.26 17.81
N ALA A 182 -2.20 11.03 18.45
CA ALA A 182 -3.11 11.94 17.75
C ALA A 182 -2.36 13.04 16.97
N LYS A 183 -1.28 13.60 17.52
CA LYS A 183 -0.43 14.57 16.82
C LYS A 183 0.31 13.95 15.64
N ALA A 184 0.79 12.70 15.79
CA ALA A 184 1.44 11.97 14.70
C ALA A 184 0.45 11.69 13.55
N ALA A 185 -0.79 11.30 13.88
CA ALA A 185 -1.86 11.11 12.90
C ALA A 185 -2.16 12.41 12.11
N ALA A 186 -2.35 13.54 12.80
CA ALA A 186 -2.58 14.83 12.15
C ALA A 186 -1.41 15.27 11.24
N THR A 187 -0.17 14.95 11.65
CA THR A 187 1.03 15.18 10.81
C THR A 187 1.01 14.30 9.56
N SER A 188 0.59 13.03 9.70
CA SER A 188 0.46 12.10 8.58
C SER A 188 -0.62 12.55 7.59
N GLU A 189 -1.76 13.04 8.06
CA GLU A 189 -2.82 13.61 7.20
C GLU A 189 -2.30 14.81 6.38
N THR A 190 -1.52 15.70 7.01
CA THR A 190 -0.89 16.84 6.33
C THR A 190 0.11 16.37 5.25
N ASN A 191 0.93 15.36 5.57
CA ASN A 191 1.89 14.80 4.61
C ASN A 191 1.22 14.09 3.44
N ALA A 192 0.09 13.42 3.69
CA ALA A 192 -0.70 12.79 2.64
C ALA A 192 -1.29 13.83 1.67
N ALA A 193 -1.87 14.92 2.19
CA ALA A 193 -2.36 16.03 1.37
C ALA A 193 -1.24 16.68 0.54
N ALA A 194 -0.07 16.92 1.13
CA ALA A 194 1.08 17.45 0.40
C ALA A 194 1.58 16.49 -0.71
N SER A 195 1.46 15.18 -0.50
CA SER A 195 1.82 14.17 -1.49
C SER A 195 0.82 14.14 -2.66
N GLU A 196 -0.46 14.34 -2.38
CA GLU A 196 -1.51 14.48 -3.40
C GLU A 196 -1.24 15.71 -4.30
N ASP A 197 -0.94 16.86 -3.71
CA ASP A 197 -0.59 18.09 -4.45
C ASP A 197 0.66 17.90 -5.33
N ALA A 198 1.67 17.20 -4.80
CA ALA A 198 2.89 16.88 -5.55
C ALA A 198 2.63 15.95 -6.73
N ALA A 199 1.74 14.96 -6.56
CA ALA A 199 1.31 14.05 -7.62
C ALA A 199 0.53 14.80 -8.71
N ALA A 200 -0.40 15.69 -8.34
CA ALA A 200 -1.14 16.53 -9.27
C ALA A 200 -0.22 17.47 -10.08
N SER A 201 0.78 18.06 -9.42
CA SER A 201 1.80 18.90 -10.07
C SER A 201 2.64 18.10 -11.07
N SER A 202 3.01 16.87 -10.71
CA SER A 202 3.77 15.97 -11.57
C SER A 202 2.95 15.50 -12.79
N ALA A 203 1.66 15.22 -12.62
CA ALA A 203 0.75 14.91 -13.73
C ALA A 203 0.64 16.09 -14.72
N THR A 204 0.55 17.33 -14.22
CA THR A 204 0.51 18.54 -15.06
C THR A 204 1.83 18.72 -15.84
N ALA A 205 2.97 18.49 -15.19
CA ALA A 205 4.28 18.55 -15.84
C ALA A 205 4.43 17.46 -16.93
N ALA A 206 3.92 16.26 -16.69
CA ALA A 206 3.91 15.17 -17.68
C ALA A 206 3.08 15.53 -18.93
N ASN A 207 1.85 16.04 -18.75
CA ASN A 207 1.00 16.50 -19.86
C ASN A 207 1.66 17.62 -20.68
N THR A 208 2.36 18.54 -20.01
CA THR A 208 3.12 19.61 -20.66
C THR A 208 4.27 19.02 -21.49
N SER A 209 4.98 18.03 -20.94
CA SER A 209 6.06 17.34 -21.65
C SER A 209 5.55 16.57 -22.87
N GLU A 210 4.39 15.92 -22.78
CA GLU A 210 3.74 15.22 -23.90
C GLU A 210 3.39 16.21 -25.02
N THR A 211 2.81 17.36 -24.68
CA THR A 211 2.51 18.43 -25.63
C THR A 211 3.76 18.96 -26.33
N ASN A 212 4.85 19.18 -25.57
CA ASN A 212 6.13 19.63 -26.12
C ASN A 212 6.77 18.58 -27.05
N ALA A 213 6.63 17.30 -26.73
CA ALA A 213 7.10 16.20 -27.57
C ALA A 213 6.34 16.15 -28.90
N ALA A 214 5.01 16.24 -28.86
CA ALA A 214 4.16 16.30 -30.06
C ALA A 214 4.49 17.54 -30.93
N GLY A 215 4.73 18.70 -30.30
CA GLY A 215 5.17 19.91 -31.00
C GLY A 215 6.54 19.72 -31.68
N SER A 216 7.47 19.04 -31.03
CA SER A 216 8.80 18.74 -31.58
C SER A 216 8.73 17.75 -32.75
N GLU A 217 7.84 16.77 -32.68
CA GLU A 217 7.56 15.84 -33.78
C GLU A 217 7.03 16.59 -35.01
N ALA A 218 6.03 17.45 -34.83
CA ALA A 218 5.46 18.26 -35.91
C ALA A 218 6.50 19.20 -36.54
N ALA A 219 7.35 19.84 -35.73
CA ALA A 219 8.43 20.70 -36.22
C ALA A 219 9.49 19.92 -37.03
N SER A 220 9.78 18.69 -36.60
CA SER A 220 10.70 17.80 -37.31
C SER A 220 10.11 17.36 -38.67
N ALA A 221 8.82 17.01 -38.71
CA ALA A 221 8.12 16.67 -39.95
C ALA A 221 8.07 17.84 -40.94
N ALA A 222 7.78 19.06 -40.46
CA ALA A 222 7.82 20.28 -41.28
C ALA A 222 9.22 20.55 -41.84
N SER A 223 10.25 20.35 -41.03
CA SER A 223 11.65 20.51 -41.45
C SER A 223 12.05 19.49 -42.51
N ALA A 224 11.60 18.24 -42.38
CA ALA A 224 11.81 17.20 -43.38
C ALA A 224 11.12 17.52 -44.72
N ALA A 225 9.90 18.04 -44.68
CA ALA A 225 9.19 18.48 -45.88
C ALA A 225 9.91 19.65 -46.58
N ALA A 226 10.37 20.64 -45.82
CA ALA A 226 11.13 21.77 -46.36
C ALA A 226 12.45 21.31 -47.01
N ALA A 227 13.14 20.33 -46.43
CA ALA A 227 14.35 19.75 -47.02
C ALA A 227 14.05 19.07 -48.38
N HIS A 228 12.94 18.33 -48.49
CA HIS A 228 12.53 17.69 -49.75
C HIS A 228 12.18 18.70 -50.85
N VAL A 229 11.55 19.82 -50.49
CA VAL A 229 11.31 20.94 -51.44
C VAL A 229 12.64 21.52 -51.91
N SER A 230 13.58 21.78 -50.99
CA SER A 230 14.91 22.30 -51.34
C SER A 230 15.70 21.35 -52.24
N GLU A 231 15.56 20.04 -52.07
CA GLU A 231 16.16 19.03 -52.95
C GLU A 231 15.54 19.11 -54.36
N SER A 232 14.22 19.25 -54.45
CA SER A 232 13.49 19.39 -55.71
C SER A 232 13.88 20.67 -56.47
N ASP A 233 14.00 21.79 -55.75
CA ASP A 233 14.43 23.08 -56.31
C ASP A 233 15.88 23.03 -56.81
N SER A 234 16.74 22.28 -56.11
CA SER A 234 18.13 22.06 -56.54
C SER A 234 18.18 21.24 -57.83
N ALA A 235 17.38 20.17 -57.94
CA ALA A 235 17.28 19.38 -59.15
C ALA A 235 16.75 20.20 -60.34
N ALA A 236 15.74 21.04 -60.11
CA ALA A 236 15.23 21.96 -61.14
C ALA A 236 16.31 22.98 -61.58
N SER A 237 17.10 23.48 -60.64
CA SER A 237 18.22 24.38 -60.93
C SER A 237 19.32 23.71 -61.75
N GLU A 238 19.62 22.43 -61.50
CA GLU A 238 20.56 21.65 -62.33
C GLU A 238 20.07 21.51 -63.78
N VAL A 239 18.77 21.24 -63.98
CA VAL A 239 18.15 21.17 -65.31
C VAL A 239 18.26 22.51 -66.03
N ALA A 240 17.87 23.60 -65.36
CA ALA A 240 17.94 24.95 -65.92
C ALA A 240 19.39 25.36 -66.30
N SER A 241 20.37 24.96 -65.49
CA SER A 241 21.79 25.15 -65.79
C SER A 241 22.21 24.39 -67.06
N GLY A 242 21.76 23.14 -67.21
CA GLY A 242 21.98 22.34 -68.41
C GLY A 242 21.36 22.94 -69.68
N GLU A 243 20.13 23.44 -69.59
CA GLU A 243 19.46 24.15 -70.69
C GLU A 243 20.20 25.44 -71.07
N SER A 244 20.66 26.20 -70.07
CA SER A 244 21.45 27.41 -70.29
C SER A 244 22.80 27.10 -70.97
N ALA A 245 23.46 26.00 -70.60
CA ALA A 245 24.68 25.55 -71.24
C ALA A 245 24.45 25.14 -72.71
N ALA A 246 23.33 24.46 -73.00
CA ALA A 246 22.95 24.12 -74.36
C ALA A 246 22.65 25.36 -75.21
N ALA A 247 21.90 26.32 -74.67
CA ALA A 247 21.62 27.60 -75.32
C ALA A 247 22.90 28.37 -75.64
N ALA A 248 23.88 28.39 -74.73
CA ALA A 248 25.19 28.99 -74.97
C ALA A 248 25.91 28.30 -76.14
N LYS A 249 25.88 26.96 -76.22
CA LYS A 249 26.48 26.20 -77.34
C LYS A 249 25.83 26.51 -78.69
N THR A 250 24.50 26.65 -78.72
CA THR A 250 23.77 27.11 -79.90
C THR A 250 24.21 28.52 -80.29
N SER A 251 24.38 29.41 -79.32
CA SER A 251 24.85 30.78 -79.55
C SER A 251 26.27 30.83 -80.13
N GLU A 252 27.20 30.00 -79.62
CA GLU A 252 28.54 29.84 -80.20
C GLU A 252 28.48 29.38 -81.67
N THR A 253 27.61 28.42 -81.98
CA THR A 253 27.42 27.92 -83.34
C THR A 253 26.89 29.00 -84.27
N ASN A 254 25.90 29.78 -83.82
CA ASN A 254 25.34 30.89 -84.57
C ASN A 254 26.37 32.01 -84.81
N ALA A 255 27.23 32.28 -83.82
CA ALA A 255 28.33 33.23 -83.97
C ALA A 255 29.35 32.77 -85.02
N GLN A 256 29.71 31.49 -85.03
CA GLN A 256 30.58 30.91 -86.05
C GLN A 256 29.96 30.98 -87.46
N ALA A 257 28.69 30.60 -87.60
CA ALA A 257 27.96 30.73 -88.87
C ALA A 257 27.91 32.19 -89.37
N SER A 258 27.75 33.15 -88.45
CA SER A 258 27.77 34.58 -88.78
C SER A 258 29.16 35.03 -89.25
N GLN A 259 30.24 34.51 -88.64
CA GLN A 259 31.61 34.77 -89.07
C GLN A 259 31.89 34.24 -90.49
N GLU A 260 31.43 33.02 -90.80
CA GLU A 260 31.56 32.42 -92.13
C GLU A 260 30.76 33.18 -93.20
N ALA A 261 29.55 33.62 -92.86
CA ALA A 261 28.73 34.48 -93.72
C ALA A 261 29.43 35.82 -94.01
N ALA A 262 30.05 36.43 -93.01
CA ALA A 262 30.83 37.66 -93.18
C ALA A 262 32.05 37.46 -94.09
N ALA A 263 32.81 36.37 -93.93
CA ALA A 263 33.95 36.04 -94.79
C ALA A 263 33.53 35.76 -96.26
N THR A 264 32.37 35.10 -96.42
CA THR A 264 31.77 34.89 -97.75
C THR A 264 31.38 36.23 -98.38
N SER A 265 30.77 37.13 -97.60
CA SER A 265 30.43 38.48 -98.05
C SER A 265 31.66 39.29 -98.44
N GLU A 266 32.76 39.19 -97.69
CA GLU A 266 34.04 39.84 -98.03
C GLU A 266 34.59 39.33 -99.37
N THR A 267 34.53 38.01 -99.59
CA THR A 267 34.92 37.39 -100.87
C THR A 267 34.04 37.89 -102.02
N ASN A 268 32.73 37.93 -101.81
CA ASN A 268 31.79 38.45 -102.80
C ASN A 268 32.05 39.91 -103.15
N ALA A 269 32.35 40.75 -102.15
CA ALA A 269 32.72 42.15 -102.37
C ALA A 269 34.02 42.30 -103.16
N LYS A 270 35.02 41.44 -102.88
CA LYS A 270 36.27 41.40 -103.65
C LYS A 270 36.04 41.02 -105.10
N ASN A 271 35.27 39.96 -105.35
CA ASN A 271 34.94 39.52 -106.71
C ASN A 271 34.18 40.62 -107.49
N ALA A 272 33.23 41.30 -106.84
CA ALA A 272 32.51 42.41 -107.44
C ALA A 272 33.42 43.59 -107.80
N ARG A 273 34.40 43.91 -106.94
CA ARG A 273 35.43 44.91 -107.22
C ARG A 273 36.29 44.50 -108.41
N ASP A 274 36.81 43.27 -108.41
CA ASP A 274 37.69 42.78 -109.48
C ASP A 274 36.96 42.78 -110.84
N ALA A 275 35.67 42.38 -110.87
CA ALA A 275 34.83 42.49 -112.07
C ALA A 275 34.62 43.95 -112.51
N ALA A 276 34.43 44.88 -111.57
CA ALA A 276 34.32 46.30 -111.90
C ALA A 276 35.61 46.87 -112.50
N GLU A 277 36.79 46.43 -112.03
CA GLU A 277 38.09 46.79 -112.62
C GLU A 277 38.25 46.24 -114.04
N GLU A 278 37.84 44.99 -114.29
CA GLU A 278 37.83 44.37 -115.61
C GLU A 278 36.95 45.16 -116.59
N TYR A 279 35.70 45.47 -116.22
CA TYR A 279 34.81 46.27 -117.05
C TYR A 279 35.38 47.68 -117.34
N ALA A 280 36.05 48.30 -116.37
CA ALA A 280 36.71 49.59 -116.58
C ALA A 280 37.86 49.50 -117.61
N GLN A 281 38.61 48.39 -117.61
CA GLN A 281 39.67 48.16 -118.58
C GLN A 281 39.10 47.86 -119.98
N GLU A 282 38.05 47.05 -120.09
CA GLU A 282 37.36 46.79 -121.37
C GLU A 282 36.83 48.09 -122.00
N ALA A 283 36.25 48.98 -121.19
CA ALA A 283 35.79 50.29 -121.66
C ALA A 283 36.95 51.15 -122.19
N LYS A 284 38.13 51.09 -121.54
CA LYS A 284 39.33 51.81 -121.97
C LYS A 284 39.91 51.25 -123.27
N ASP A 285 39.94 49.93 -123.41
CA ASP A 285 40.40 49.27 -124.63
C ASP A 285 39.46 49.53 -125.81
N ALA A 286 38.14 49.52 -125.58
CA ALA A 286 37.14 49.90 -126.57
C ALA A 286 37.33 51.34 -127.06
N ALA A 287 37.61 52.28 -126.15
CA ALA A 287 37.89 53.67 -126.49
C ALA A 287 39.16 53.83 -127.36
N SER A 288 40.18 52.98 -127.17
CA SER A 288 41.44 53.05 -127.93
C SER A 288 41.34 52.58 -129.38
N LYS A 289 40.33 51.77 -129.73
CA LYS A 289 40.16 51.21 -131.09
C LYS A 289 39.53 52.18 -132.10
N VAL A 290 39.07 53.36 -131.68
CA VAL A 290 38.53 54.40 -132.56
C VAL A 290 39.70 55.31 -133.02
N THR A 291 40.40 54.93 -134.10
CA THR A 291 41.66 55.60 -134.53
C THR A 291 41.63 56.26 -135.92
N SER A 292 40.47 56.57 -136.51
CA SER A 292 40.42 57.45 -137.70
C SER A 292 39.11 58.23 -137.77
N PRO A 293 39.05 59.48 -137.29
CA PRO A 293 37.89 60.33 -137.55
C PRO A 293 37.77 60.63 -139.05
N LEU A 294 36.55 60.52 -139.59
CA LEU A 294 36.22 60.99 -140.93
C LEU A 294 36.62 62.46 -141.05
N THR A 295 37.49 62.79 -142.00
CA THR A 295 37.95 64.17 -142.19
C THR A 295 36.91 64.93 -143.01
N ASP A 296 36.33 65.98 -142.45
CA ASP A 296 35.41 66.85 -143.18
C ASP A 296 36.17 67.71 -144.20
N GLN A 297 35.89 67.45 -145.47
CA GLN A 297 36.47 68.15 -146.62
C GLN A 297 35.56 69.27 -147.12
N GLY A 298 34.45 69.55 -146.40
CA GLY A 298 33.55 70.65 -146.66
C GLY A 298 32.48 70.33 -147.69
N GLN A 299 32.05 71.35 -148.41
CA GLN A 299 30.91 71.28 -149.32
C GLN A 299 31.30 70.87 -150.74
N TRP A 300 30.52 69.98 -151.36
CA TRP A 300 30.77 69.52 -152.73
C TRP A 300 29.50 69.52 -153.57
N ALA A 301 29.64 69.92 -154.85
CA ALA A 301 28.57 69.86 -155.82
C ALA A 301 28.68 68.54 -156.61
N ILE A 302 27.80 67.57 -156.32
CA ILE A 302 27.81 66.24 -156.88
C ILE A 302 27.55 66.22 -158.39
N GLN A 303 26.81 67.19 -158.94
CA GLN A 303 26.58 67.25 -160.39
C GLN A 303 27.87 67.57 -161.18
N ALA A 304 28.95 68.00 -160.51
CA ALA A 304 30.28 68.15 -161.11
C ALA A 304 31.04 66.81 -161.24
N GLY A 305 30.47 65.70 -160.75
CA GLY A 305 31.16 64.41 -160.61
C GLY A 305 31.65 64.17 -159.18
N TYR A 306 32.18 62.98 -158.91
CA TYR A 306 32.85 62.71 -157.63
C TYR A 306 34.13 63.54 -157.48
N PRO A 307 34.48 63.97 -156.25
CA PRO A 307 35.77 64.59 -155.99
C PRO A 307 36.92 63.67 -156.38
N SER A 308 38.11 64.25 -156.57
CA SER A 308 39.33 63.45 -156.67
C SER A 308 39.48 62.59 -155.40
N THR A 309 39.73 61.30 -155.57
CA THR A 309 39.84 60.34 -154.46
C THR A 309 40.92 60.78 -153.47
N PRO A 310 40.58 61.07 -152.21
CA PRO A 310 41.56 61.47 -151.19
C PRO A 310 42.29 60.25 -150.62
N ASP A 311 43.45 60.49 -150.00
CA ASP A 311 44.25 59.43 -149.37
C ASP A 311 43.69 58.97 -148.00
N ILE A 312 42.76 59.73 -147.40
CA ILE A 312 42.19 59.45 -146.08
C ILE A 312 40.66 59.43 -146.13
N ALA A 313 40.06 58.71 -145.17
CA ALA A 313 38.61 58.64 -145.08
C ALA A 313 38.05 60.04 -144.82
N SER A 314 37.22 60.48 -145.75
CA SER A 314 36.83 61.88 -145.88
C SER A 314 35.33 61.99 -146.08
N VAL A 315 34.75 63.09 -145.67
CA VAL A 315 33.33 63.36 -145.87
C VAL A 315 33.14 64.74 -146.47
N TRP A 316 32.17 64.85 -147.37
CA TRP A 316 31.70 66.09 -147.92
C TRP A 316 30.21 66.19 -147.69
N GLN A 317 29.73 67.40 -147.48
CA GLN A 317 28.32 67.69 -147.53
C GLN A 317 27.94 68.08 -148.95
N ILE A 318 26.97 67.36 -149.53
CA ILE A 318 26.49 67.64 -150.87
C ILE A 318 25.62 68.89 -150.85
N THR A 319 25.89 69.83 -151.77
CA THR A 319 25.20 71.13 -151.80
C THR A 319 24.19 71.27 -152.92
N ASP A 320 24.31 70.49 -153.99
CA ASP A 320 23.38 70.41 -155.10
C ASP A 320 22.65 69.06 -155.11
N GLY A 321 21.38 69.09 -155.55
CA GLY A 321 20.60 67.87 -155.70
C GLY A 321 20.73 67.31 -157.12
N GLY A 322 20.50 66.01 -157.26
CA GLY A 322 20.37 65.36 -158.57
C GLY A 322 20.86 63.92 -158.59
N THR A 323 20.80 63.30 -159.76
CA THR A 323 21.24 61.90 -159.93
C THR A 323 22.75 61.78 -159.79
N ASP A 324 23.19 60.68 -159.17
CA ASP A 324 24.59 60.38 -158.96
C ASP A 324 25.34 60.25 -160.30
N PRO A 325 26.60 60.74 -160.39
CA PRO A 325 27.35 60.76 -161.64
C PRO A 325 27.65 59.39 -162.24
N VAL A 326 27.62 58.34 -161.42
CA VAL A 326 28.00 56.98 -161.81
C VAL A 326 26.81 56.02 -161.76
N ASN A 327 25.84 56.27 -160.87
CA ASN A 327 24.63 55.46 -160.78
C ASN A 327 23.34 56.30 -160.77
N SER A 328 22.67 56.41 -161.90
CA SER A 328 21.45 57.22 -162.06
C SER A 328 20.29 56.86 -161.13
N ASP A 329 20.31 55.70 -160.46
CA ASP A 329 19.28 55.29 -159.51
C ASP A 329 19.44 55.95 -158.12
N ILE A 330 20.62 56.52 -157.82
CA ILE A 330 20.87 57.24 -156.58
C ILE A 330 20.61 58.73 -156.81
N ILE A 331 19.65 59.29 -156.08
CA ILE A 331 19.35 60.73 -156.10
C ILE A 331 19.92 61.36 -154.84
N TRP A 332 20.84 62.31 -155.00
CA TRP A 332 21.39 63.12 -153.92
C TRP A 332 20.48 64.29 -153.62
N ASP A 333 20.26 64.55 -152.34
CA ASP A 333 19.58 65.74 -151.85
C ASP A 333 20.60 66.70 -151.21
N PRO A 334 20.43 68.02 -151.38
CA PRO A 334 21.26 69.00 -150.66
C PRO A 334 21.22 68.74 -149.15
N GLY A 335 22.39 68.57 -148.54
CA GLY A 335 22.56 68.27 -147.13
C GLY A 335 22.98 66.82 -146.82
N ASP A 336 22.86 65.90 -147.79
CA ASP A 336 23.38 64.55 -147.67
C ASP A 336 24.90 64.54 -147.51
N MET A 337 25.42 63.53 -146.80
CA MET A 337 26.86 63.35 -146.62
C MET A 337 27.41 62.32 -147.60
N LEU A 338 28.30 62.76 -148.49
CA LEU A 338 29.13 61.91 -149.33
C LEU A 338 30.40 61.54 -148.55
N VAL A 339 30.59 60.27 -148.26
CA VAL A 339 31.75 59.76 -147.56
C VAL A 339 32.62 58.95 -148.52
N TYR A 340 33.92 59.22 -148.52
CA TYR A 340 34.92 58.32 -149.06
C TYR A 340 35.56 57.52 -147.93
N LEU A 341 35.55 56.19 -148.06
CA LEU A 341 36.23 55.29 -147.14
C LEU A 341 37.58 54.89 -147.74
N ALA A 342 38.67 55.48 -147.24
CA ALA A 342 40.01 55.24 -147.80
C ALA A 342 40.49 53.79 -147.70
N THR A 343 40.02 53.03 -146.70
CA THR A 343 40.35 51.60 -146.55
C THR A 343 39.73 50.72 -147.63
N THR A 344 38.55 51.08 -148.16
CA THR A 344 37.83 50.27 -149.14
C THR A 344 37.80 50.90 -150.54
N GLY A 345 38.20 52.17 -150.68
CA GLY A 345 38.19 52.91 -151.94
C GLY A 345 36.80 53.25 -152.46
N THR A 346 35.79 53.21 -151.58
CA THR A 346 34.37 53.34 -151.96
C THR A 346 33.78 54.66 -151.53
N TRP A 347 32.91 55.21 -152.38
CA TRP A 347 32.05 56.34 -152.08
C TRP A 347 30.71 55.86 -151.50
N CYS A 348 30.23 56.52 -150.45
CA CYS A 348 29.04 56.14 -149.69
C CYS A 348 28.18 57.36 -149.35
N ARG A 349 26.86 57.16 -149.19
CA ARG A 349 25.90 58.17 -148.73
C ARG A 349 25.40 57.81 -147.33
N LEU A 350 25.28 58.78 -146.41
CA LEU A 350 24.76 58.60 -145.04
C LEU A 350 23.55 59.50 -144.73
N LEU A 351 22.52 58.92 -144.08
CA LEU A 351 21.25 59.51 -143.62
C LEU A 351 21.22 59.54 -142.07
N GLY A 352 20.71 60.55 -141.34
CA GLY A 352 20.89 60.64 -139.86
C GLY A 352 19.66 60.76 -138.93
N GLN A 353 19.50 59.89 -137.88
CA GLN A 353 18.77 60.12 -136.56
C GLN A 353 18.73 58.93 -135.50
N GLN A 354 18.41 59.15 -134.19
CA GLN A 354 18.54 58.26 -132.94
C GLN A 354 17.36 58.30 -131.87
N VAL A 355 17.17 57.33 -130.90
CA VAL A 355 16.05 57.20 -129.84
C VAL A 355 16.42 56.56 -128.43
N VAL A 356 15.56 56.71 -127.36
CA VAL A 356 15.63 56.51 -125.83
C VAL A 356 14.66 55.40 -125.20
N ALA A 357 14.63 55.18 -123.85
CA ALA A 357 14.34 53.96 -122.98
C ALA A 357 13.05 53.83 -122.04
N GLY A 358 12.88 52.70 -121.26
CA GLY A 358 12.04 52.52 -119.99
C GLY A 358 11.80 51.08 -119.37
N GLU A 359 11.62 50.91 -118.00
CA GLU A 359 10.92 49.83 -117.15
C GLU A 359 11.00 50.09 -115.57
N PRO A 360 10.13 49.54 -114.65
CA PRO A 360 9.93 49.93 -113.20
C PRO A 360 10.34 48.93 -112.04
N VAL A 361 10.28 49.35 -110.74
CA VAL A 361 10.99 48.76 -109.53
C VAL A 361 10.10 48.56 -108.24
N PRO A 362 10.42 47.62 -107.28
CA PRO A 362 9.65 47.35 -106.03
C PRO A 362 9.82 48.37 -104.87
N LEU A 363 8.83 48.42 -103.96
CA LEU A 363 8.78 49.32 -102.79
C LEU A 363 9.27 48.63 -101.49
N LYS A 364 10.21 49.24 -100.78
CA LYS A 364 10.72 48.80 -99.47
C LYS A 364 10.57 49.96 -98.47
N ILE A 365 10.03 49.71 -97.29
CA ILE A 365 9.86 50.73 -96.24
C ILE A 365 10.75 50.34 -95.07
N ASP A 366 11.82 51.09 -94.83
CA ASP A 366 12.82 50.85 -93.78
C ASP A 366 12.59 51.80 -92.56
N ALA A 367 11.34 52.04 -92.14
CA ALA A 367 10.99 52.96 -91.03
C ALA A 367 9.82 52.45 -90.15
N ASP A 368 9.74 52.95 -88.91
CA ASP A 368 8.64 52.67 -87.98
C ASP A 368 7.30 53.21 -88.51
N ILE A 369 6.25 52.38 -88.46
CA ILE A 369 4.89 52.76 -88.87
C ILE A 369 4.15 53.30 -87.63
N ILE A 370 3.87 54.61 -87.62
CA ILE A 370 3.08 55.27 -86.56
C ILE A 370 1.61 55.35 -87.00
N LEU A 371 0.71 54.73 -86.24
CA LEU A 371 -0.74 54.77 -86.48
C LEU A 371 -1.41 55.76 -85.52
N ASN A 372 -2.25 56.66 -86.04
CA ASN A 372 -3.06 57.57 -85.23
C ASN A 372 -4.32 56.88 -84.70
N VAL A 373 -4.82 57.34 -83.54
CA VAL A 373 -6.08 56.86 -82.94
C VAL A 373 -7.23 57.05 -83.93
N GLY A 374 -7.95 55.97 -84.26
CA GLY A 374 -9.01 55.97 -85.27
C GLY A 374 -8.57 55.71 -86.72
N SER A 375 -7.28 55.47 -86.98
CA SER A 375 -6.75 55.12 -88.31
C SER A 375 -6.14 53.71 -88.32
N GLY A 376 -6.56 52.86 -89.27
CA GLY A 376 -6.05 51.49 -89.45
C GLY A 376 -5.04 51.38 -90.60
N LEU A 377 -4.19 50.35 -90.55
CA LEU A 377 -3.38 49.94 -91.71
C LEU A 377 -4.27 49.11 -92.66
N GLN A 378 -4.51 49.66 -93.85
CA GLN A 378 -5.38 49.06 -94.86
C GLN A 378 -4.59 48.48 -96.02
N ILE A 379 -4.94 47.27 -96.46
CA ILE A 379 -4.52 46.73 -97.75
C ILE A 379 -5.71 46.80 -98.70
N VAL A 380 -5.56 47.57 -99.78
CA VAL A 380 -6.57 47.68 -100.84
C VAL A 380 -6.07 46.89 -102.05
N THR A 381 -6.64 45.72 -102.30
CA THR A 381 -6.48 45.05 -103.59
C THR A 381 -7.53 45.58 -104.55
N SER A 382 -7.15 45.76 -105.82
CA SER A 382 -7.98 46.45 -106.81
C SER A 382 -9.33 45.75 -107.00
N GLY A 383 -10.40 46.34 -106.45
CA GLY A 383 -11.78 45.97 -106.76
C GLY A 383 -12.69 45.60 -105.59
N THR A 384 -12.23 45.62 -104.33
CA THR A 384 -13.09 45.35 -103.14
C THR A 384 -12.84 46.33 -101.99
N THR A 385 -13.83 46.50 -101.10
CA THR A 385 -13.76 47.32 -99.87
C THR A 385 -12.57 46.93 -99.00
N ALA A 386 -11.84 47.93 -98.49
CA ALA A 386 -10.64 47.78 -97.70
C ALA A 386 -10.81 46.76 -96.55
N VAL A 387 -9.79 45.91 -96.35
CA VAL A 387 -9.70 45.03 -95.18
C VAL A 387 -8.74 45.69 -94.19
N ASP A 388 -9.27 46.08 -93.02
CA ASP A 388 -8.45 46.54 -91.91
C ASP A 388 -7.71 45.33 -91.31
N VAL A 389 -6.37 45.35 -91.34
CA VAL A 389 -5.54 44.25 -90.79
C VAL A 389 -5.18 44.53 -89.33
N VAL A 390 -4.91 45.80 -88.99
CA VAL A 390 -4.54 46.26 -87.64
C VAL A 390 -5.02 47.70 -87.45
N ARG A 391 -5.69 48.00 -86.31
CA ARG A 391 -6.15 49.36 -85.96
C ARG A 391 -6.17 49.60 -84.45
N LEU A 392 -6.23 50.88 -84.05
CA LEU A 392 -6.48 51.32 -82.67
C LEU A 392 -7.94 51.75 -82.53
N ASP A 393 -8.65 51.20 -81.53
CA ASP A 393 -10.02 51.65 -81.22
C ASP A 393 -10.03 53.03 -80.52
N ALA A 394 -11.23 53.54 -80.22
CA ALA A 394 -11.42 54.85 -79.57
C ALA A 394 -10.79 54.94 -78.17
N ASP A 395 -10.46 53.80 -77.55
CA ASP A 395 -9.84 53.67 -76.24
C ASP A 395 -8.33 53.34 -76.33
N ASN A 396 -7.71 53.48 -77.51
CA ASN A 396 -6.31 53.14 -77.83
C ASN A 396 -5.94 51.65 -77.69
N ASN A 397 -6.90 50.73 -77.76
CA ASN A 397 -6.58 49.30 -77.76
C ASN A 397 -6.25 48.82 -79.18
N LEU A 398 -5.28 47.92 -79.30
CA LEU A 398 -4.96 47.25 -80.57
C LEU A 398 -6.04 46.21 -80.88
N VAL A 399 -6.69 46.36 -82.03
CA VAL A 399 -7.79 45.48 -82.49
C VAL A 399 -7.44 44.84 -83.83
N LEU A 400 -7.70 43.55 -83.95
CA LEU A 400 -7.57 42.75 -85.17
C LEU A 400 -8.98 42.38 -85.69
N GLY A 401 -9.39 42.91 -86.84
CA GLY A 401 -10.67 42.59 -87.50
C GLY A 401 -11.73 43.72 -87.50
N ALA A 402 -12.81 43.50 -88.27
CA ALA A 402 -13.86 44.48 -88.58
C ALA A 402 -14.87 44.73 -87.44
N ASP A 403 -15.49 45.93 -87.42
CA ASP A 403 -16.35 46.46 -86.33
C ASP A 403 -17.58 45.63 -85.96
N SER A 404 -18.03 44.70 -86.80
CA SER A 404 -19.29 43.97 -86.60
C SER A 404 -19.16 42.63 -85.88
N LEU A 405 -17.94 42.21 -85.50
CA LEU A 405 -17.69 41.00 -84.72
C LEU A 405 -16.72 41.28 -83.57
N PRO A 406 -16.93 40.72 -82.37
CA PRO A 406 -16.11 41.05 -81.22
C PRO A 406 -14.76 40.34 -81.36
N GLY A 407 -13.80 41.03 -81.99
CA GLY A 407 -12.42 40.59 -82.15
C GLY A 407 -11.67 40.57 -80.82
N ILE A 408 -10.56 39.84 -80.79
CA ILE A 408 -9.67 39.78 -79.62
C ILE A 408 -9.00 41.15 -79.46
N CYS A 409 -9.24 41.82 -78.33
CA CYS A 409 -8.62 43.10 -78.01
C CYS A 409 -7.51 42.91 -76.96
N LEU A 410 -6.36 43.56 -77.18
CA LEU A 410 -5.26 43.62 -76.21
C LEU A 410 -5.28 44.98 -75.53
N LYS A 411 -5.51 44.99 -74.21
CA LYS A 411 -5.60 46.22 -73.40
C LYS A 411 -4.41 46.32 -72.43
N ALA A 412 -3.59 47.35 -72.61
CA ALA A 412 -2.58 47.74 -71.63
C ALA A 412 -3.23 48.68 -70.62
N ALA A 413 -3.58 48.17 -69.44
CA ALA A 413 -4.15 49.01 -68.38
C ALA A 413 -3.05 49.69 -67.54
N GLU A 414 -1.86 49.07 -67.41
CA GLU A 414 -0.68 49.58 -66.69
C GLU A 414 0.62 48.99 -67.27
N PRO A 415 1.82 49.57 -67.02
CA PRO A 415 3.09 49.15 -67.66
C PRO A 415 3.51 47.69 -67.44
N THR A 416 2.87 46.97 -66.52
CA THR A 416 3.26 45.62 -66.09
C THR A 416 2.20 44.55 -66.34
N SER A 417 1.06 44.88 -66.96
CA SER A 417 -0.07 43.94 -67.12
C SER A 417 -0.70 43.99 -68.50
N LEU A 418 -0.61 42.89 -69.25
CA LEU A 418 -1.33 42.67 -70.51
C LEU A 418 -2.59 41.83 -70.25
N PHE A 419 -3.75 42.32 -70.69
CA PHE A 419 -5.02 41.59 -70.59
C PHE A 419 -5.51 41.16 -71.98
N VAL A 420 -6.02 39.93 -72.06
CA VAL A 420 -6.79 39.47 -73.23
C VAL A 420 -8.27 39.65 -72.91
N LEU A 421 -8.96 40.46 -73.69
CA LEU A 421 -10.41 40.65 -73.57
C LEU A 421 -11.11 39.66 -74.51
N VAL A 422 -11.92 38.77 -73.93
CA VAL A 422 -12.69 37.78 -74.69
C VAL A 422 -14.17 38.20 -74.70
N PRO A 423 -14.90 38.07 -75.82
CA PRO A 423 -16.30 38.46 -75.91
C PRO A 423 -17.18 37.58 -75.01
N ASP A 424 -18.13 38.17 -74.29
CA ASP A 424 -19.06 37.45 -73.42
C ASP A 424 -20.33 36.94 -74.13
N GLY A 425 -20.45 37.21 -75.43
CA GLY A 425 -21.60 36.83 -76.26
C GLY A 425 -22.82 37.74 -76.16
N ASN A 426 -22.83 38.73 -75.25
CA ASN A 426 -23.94 39.68 -75.06
C ASN A 426 -23.55 41.15 -75.35
N GLY A 427 -22.44 41.36 -76.07
CA GLY A 427 -21.93 42.68 -76.43
C GLY A 427 -20.99 43.31 -75.39
N GLY A 428 -20.60 42.55 -74.35
CA GLY A 428 -19.57 42.92 -73.40
C GLY A 428 -18.27 42.10 -73.57
N TYR A 429 -17.26 42.44 -72.77
CA TYR A 429 -15.97 41.72 -72.72
C TYR A 429 -15.66 41.24 -71.31
N ILE A 430 -15.24 39.98 -71.19
CA ILE A 430 -14.71 39.42 -69.95
C ILE A 430 -13.20 39.64 -69.92
N LYS A 431 -12.68 40.19 -68.82
CA LYS A 431 -11.23 40.33 -68.61
C LYS A 431 -10.61 38.97 -68.28
N SER A 432 -9.83 38.41 -69.20
CA SER A 432 -8.95 37.29 -68.91
C SER A 432 -7.55 37.82 -68.58
N ARG A 433 -7.14 37.70 -67.31
CA ARG A 433 -5.80 38.06 -66.85
C ARG A 433 -4.95 36.80 -66.90
N ILE A 434 -3.83 36.81 -67.64
CA ILE A 434 -2.88 35.70 -67.65
C ILE A 434 -2.12 35.76 -66.33
N TYR A 435 -2.44 34.90 -65.36
CA TYR A 435 -1.59 34.67 -64.20
C TYR A 435 -1.13 33.22 -64.12
N SER A 436 0.17 33.08 -63.87
CA SER A 436 0.80 31.90 -63.28
C SER A 436 0.39 31.78 -61.80
N GLU A 437 -0.04 30.56 -61.44
CA GLU A 437 -0.10 29.96 -60.10
C GLU A 437 -1.20 30.37 -59.08
N VAL A 438 -2.14 29.42 -58.92
CA VAL A 438 -2.85 28.81 -57.77
C VAL A 438 -3.20 29.58 -56.46
N PHE A 439 -4.45 29.34 -56.00
CA PHE A 439 -5.11 29.52 -54.67
C PHE A 439 -5.81 30.86 -54.35
N PRO A 440 -7.02 30.86 -53.71
CA PRO A 440 -7.56 29.86 -52.75
C PRO A 440 -8.54 28.79 -53.31
N PRO A 441 -8.92 27.74 -52.54
CA PRO A 441 -9.59 26.52 -53.03
C PRO A 441 -11.12 26.69 -53.25
N PRO A 442 -11.80 25.72 -53.89
CA PRO A 442 -13.25 25.72 -53.95
C PRO A 442 -13.84 25.48 -52.55
N GLU A 443 -14.92 26.18 -52.23
CA GLU A 443 -15.78 25.82 -51.10
C GLU A 443 -16.17 24.34 -51.23
N THR A 444 -15.63 23.50 -50.36
CA THR A 444 -16.09 22.14 -50.15
C THR A 444 -17.42 22.24 -49.42
N GLU A 445 -18.51 21.75 -50.03
CA GLU A 445 -19.75 21.49 -49.29
C GLU A 445 -19.44 20.65 -48.05
N PRO A 446 -20.05 20.95 -46.89
CA PRO A 446 -19.84 20.15 -45.70
C PRO A 446 -20.34 18.70 -45.94
N PRO A 447 -19.65 17.68 -45.40
CA PRO A 447 -19.89 16.27 -45.73
C PRO A 447 -21.23 15.71 -45.22
N VAL A 448 -22.07 16.52 -44.58
CA VAL A 448 -23.34 16.08 -44.00
C VAL A 448 -24.40 17.15 -44.23
N THR A 449 -25.40 16.86 -45.06
CA THR A 449 -26.52 17.77 -45.35
C THR A 449 -27.61 17.73 -44.28
N SER A 450 -27.66 16.67 -43.47
CA SER A 450 -28.59 16.56 -42.35
C SER A 450 -28.06 15.67 -41.24
N VAL A 451 -28.42 16.00 -39.99
CA VAL A 451 -28.23 15.12 -38.82
C VAL A 451 -29.62 14.88 -38.23
N ASN A 452 -30.01 13.61 -38.13
CA ASN A 452 -31.30 13.19 -37.57
C ASN A 452 -32.52 13.92 -38.19
N SER A 453 -32.51 14.09 -39.52
CA SER A 453 -33.55 14.79 -40.31
C SER A 453 -33.64 16.32 -40.14
N LYS A 454 -32.68 16.95 -39.46
CA LYS A 454 -32.57 18.42 -39.36
C LYS A 454 -31.49 18.96 -40.30
N THR A 455 -31.75 20.09 -40.96
CA THR A 455 -30.88 20.74 -41.97
C THR A 455 -30.60 22.20 -41.55
N GLY A 456 -29.35 22.68 -41.65
CA GLY A 456 -28.94 24.06 -41.30
C GLY A 456 -28.02 24.13 -40.08
N ASP A 457 -27.99 25.28 -39.38
CA ASP A 457 -27.36 25.40 -38.06
C ASP A 457 -28.16 24.54 -37.06
N VAL A 458 -27.72 23.32 -36.83
CA VAL A 458 -28.38 22.36 -35.93
C VAL A 458 -27.70 22.40 -34.57
N GLU A 459 -28.39 22.94 -33.57
CA GLU A 459 -28.00 22.79 -32.17
C GLU A 459 -28.31 21.35 -31.73
N LEU A 460 -27.26 20.53 -31.60
CA LEU A 460 -27.38 19.13 -31.22
C LEU A 460 -27.57 19.03 -29.70
N THR A 461 -28.68 18.44 -29.27
CA THR A 461 -28.86 18.06 -27.86
C THR A 461 -28.22 16.70 -27.60
N ALA A 462 -27.94 16.36 -26.34
CA ALA A 462 -27.40 15.04 -25.97
C ALA A 462 -28.25 13.86 -26.49
N ALA A 463 -29.57 14.09 -26.67
CA ALA A 463 -30.49 13.12 -27.25
C ALA A 463 -30.29 12.90 -28.76
N ASP A 464 -29.83 13.92 -29.51
CA ASP A 464 -29.63 13.82 -30.96
C ASP A 464 -28.41 12.96 -31.36
N VAL A 465 -27.47 12.74 -30.43
CA VAL A 465 -26.20 12.01 -30.67
C VAL A 465 -26.02 10.75 -29.81
N SER A 466 -27.05 10.36 -29.03
CA SER A 466 -26.94 9.26 -28.03
C SER A 466 -25.74 9.43 -27.07
N ALA A 467 -25.34 10.68 -26.79
CA ALA A 467 -24.20 10.96 -25.94
C ALA A 467 -24.60 10.94 -24.47
N LEU A 468 -23.81 10.26 -23.64
CA LEU A 468 -23.96 10.30 -22.19
C LEU A 468 -23.43 11.65 -21.65
N PRO A 469 -24.13 12.30 -20.70
CA PRO A 469 -23.63 13.52 -20.07
C PRO A 469 -22.33 13.24 -19.32
N SER A 470 -21.28 14.03 -19.57
CA SER A 470 -19.98 13.88 -18.90
C SER A 470 -19.97 14.39 -17.44
N GLY A 471 -21.11 14.88 -16.92
CA GLY A 471 -21.27 15.27 -15.52
C GLY A 471 -22.68 15.80 -15.19
N GLY A 472 -23.30 15.22 -14.15
CA GLY A 472 -24.51 15.74 -13.50
C GLY A 472 -25.78 15.80 -14.36
N GLY A 473 -26.56 14.72 -14.38
CA GLY A 473 -27.89 14.66 -14.99
C GLY A 473 -28.68 13.42 -14.53
N VAL A 474 -30.02 13.46 -14.58
CA VAL A 474 -30.87 12.30 -14.29
C VAL A 474 -31.05 11.51 -15.58
N LEU A 475 -30.50 10.28 -15.62
CA LEU A 475 -30.73 9.35 -16.73
C LEU A 475 -32.09 8.67 -16.54
N THR A 476 -32.97 8.78 -17.53
CA THR A 476 -34.26 8.07 -17.56
C THR A 476 -34.28 7.09 -18.75
N GLY A 477 -34.44 5.80 -18.49
CA GLY A 477 -34.48 4.73 -19.49
C GLY A 477 -33.67 3.48 -19.10
N ASP A 478 -33.83 2.38 -19.82
CA ASP A 478 -33.04 1.16 -19.63
C ASP A 478 -31.63 1.34 -20.22
N LEU A 479 -30.60 1.11 -19.40
CA LEU A 479 -29.21 1.21 -19.82
C LEU A 479 -28.73 -0.18 -20.25
N SER A 480 -28.52 -0.40 -21.56
CA SER A 480 -28.01 -1.67 -22.08
C SER A 480 -26.75 -1.45 -22.92
N GLY A 481 -25.62 -2.00 -22.49
CA GLY A 481 -24.34 -1.97 -23.21
C GLY A 481 -23.29 -2.83 -22.49
N THR A 482 -22.31 -3.38 -23.22
CA THR A 482 -21.29 -4.30 -22.67
C THR A 482 -20.14 -3.60 -21.94
N ASP A 483 -19.96 -2.29 -22.13
CA ASP A 483 -18.77 -1.55 -21.66
C ASP A 483 -19.10 -0.13 -21.14
N ALA A 484 -20.15 0.02 -20.32
CA ALA A 484 -20.46 1.33 -19.71
C ALA A 484 -19.70 1.51 -18.38
N SER A 485 -18.73 2.43 -18.32
CA SER A 485 -18.08 2.86 -17.08
C SER A 485 -18.68 4.20 -16.61
N PHE A 486 -19.02 4.28 -15.32
CA PHE A 486 -19.50 5.51 -14.69
C PHE A 486 -18.50 5.96 -13.63
N THR A 487 -18.05 7.22 -13.73
CA THR A 487 -17.28 7.88 -12.68
C THR A 487 -18.21 8.83 -11.91
N GLY A 488 -18.60 8.44 -10.69
CA GLY A 488 -19.47 9.25 -9.83
C GLY A 488 -20.34 8.43 -8.87
N PHE A 489 -21.01 9.11 -7.94
CA PHE A 489 -21.99 8.48 -7.04
C PHE A 489 -23.32 8.25 -7.77
N VAL A 490 -23.73 6.99 -7.89
CA VAL A 490 -25.08 6.63 -8.34
C VAL A 490 -26.02 6.75 -7.15
N SER A 491 -26.79 7.84 -7.04
CA SER A 491 -27.83 7.96 -6.02
C SER A 491 -29.16 7.42 -6.58
N ALA A 492 -29.59 6.26 -6.10
CA ALA A 492 -30.96 5.78 -6.35
C ALA A 492 -31.90 6.39 -5.30
N PRO A 493 -32.92 7.18 -5.69
CA PRO A 493 -33.77 7.91 -4.74
C PRO A 493 -34.78 7.04 -3.98
N ASP A 494 -34.94 5.76 -4.34
CA ASP A 494 -35.82 4.81 -3.63
C ASP A 494 -35.07 3.49 -3.37
N VAL A 495 -34.56 3.33 -2.14
CA VAL A 495 -33.79 2.16 -1.66
C VAL A 495 -34.71 0.97 -1.33
N GLN A 496 -35.89 0.88 -1.94
CA GLN A 496 -36.75 -0.29 -1.74
C GLN A 496 -36.34 -1.46 -2.63
N THR A 497 -35.83 -1.22 -3.85
CA THR A 497 -35.17 -2.24 -4.68
C THR A 497 -34.36 -1.55 -5.78
N SER A 498 -33.08 -1.31 -5.56
CA SER A 498 -32.18 -0.82 -6.62
C SER A 498 -31.30 -1.97 -7.11
N ARG A 499 -31.23 -2.18 -8.42
CA ARG A 499 -30.51 -3.31 -9.05
C ARG A 499 -29.47 -2.80 -10.03
N ILE A 500 -28.26 -3.34 -9.93
CA ILE A 500 -27.18 -3.11 -10.91
C ILE A 500 -26.90 -4.45 -11.60
N ASN A 501 -27.17 -4.51 -12.90
CA ASN A 501 -26.92 -5.70 -13.71
C ASN A 501 -25.60 -5.53 -14.45
N THR A 502 -24.59 -6.35 -14.13
CA THR A 502 -23.25 -6.26 -14.73
C THR A 502 -22.99 -7.33 -15.80
N GLY A 503 -24.04 -7.93 -16.38
CA GLY A 503 -23.90 -8.87 -17.50
C GLY A 503 -23.32 -10.24 -17.12
N GLY A 504 -23.24 -10.55 -15.83
CA GLY A 504 -22.76 -11.82 -15.29
C GLY A 504 -22.98 -11.96 -13.79
N ALA A 505 -23.10 -10.85 -13.06
CA ALA A 505 -23.60 -10.84 -11.69
C ALA A 505 -24.67 -9.74 -11.52
N VAL A 506 -25.63 -9.96 -10.64
CA VAL A 506 -26.63 -8.96 -10.25
C VAL A 506 -26.33 -8.54 -8.82
N LEU A 507 -26.09 -7.24 -8.62
CA LEU A 507 -25.99 -6.64 -7.29
C LEU A 507 -27.33 -6.01 -6.95
N GLU A 508 -27.97 -6.50 -5.88
CA GLU A 508 -29.24 -6.00 -5.37
C GLU A 508 -29.02 -5.28 -4.03
N PHE A 509 -29.59 -4.08 -3.92
CA PHE A 509 -29.61 -3.29 -2.69
C PHE A 509 -31.03 -3.29 -2.13
N GLY A 510 -31.17 -3.70 -0.87
CA GLY A 510 -32.48 -3.75 -0.22
C GLY A 510 -32.43 -3.52 1.28
N THR A 511 -33.62 -3.43 1.86
CA THR A 511 -33.85 -3.35 3.31
C THR A 511 -34.43 -4.67 3.78
N GLY A 512 -33.89 -5.22 4.86
CA GLY A 512 -34.34 -6.50 5.40
C GLY A 512 -35.83 -6.44 5.71
N ALA A 513 -36.57 -7.53 5.47
CA ALA A 513 -38.00 -7.64 5.76
C ALA A 513 -38.24 -7.67 7.29
N GLY A 514 -38.11 -6.54 7.94
CA GLY A 514 -38.26 -6.35 9.37
C GLY A 514 -38.38 -4.86 9.69
N THR A 515 -39.00 -4.52 10.81
CA THR A 515 -39.21 -3.14 11.27
C THR A 515 -37.92 -2.43 11.73
N THR A 516 -36.75 -2.94 11.36
CA THR A 516 -35.42 -2.46 11.74
C THR A 516 -34.70 -1.92 10.51
N SER A 517 -33.93 -0.85 10.70
CA SER A 517 -33.19 -0.12 9.65
C SER A 517 -31.99 -0.91 9.10
N ASP A 518 -32.14 -2.21 8.92
CA ASP A 518 -31.06 -3.10 8.48
C ASP A 518 -30.99 -3.10 6.95
N TYR A 519 -29.79 -2.85 6.44
CA TYR A 519 -29.51 -2.78 5.01
C TYR A 519 -28.78 -4.04 4.58
N TYR A 520 -29.03 -4.50 3.36
CA TYR A 520 -28.27 -5.61 2.81
C TYR A 520 -27.88 -5.39 1.36
N TRP A 521 -26.75 -5.96 0.98
CA TRP A 521 -26.30 -6.07 -0.40
C TRP A 521 -26.21 -7.53 -0.79
N ASP A 522 -27.03 -7.94 -1.75
CA ASP A 522 -27.06 -9.30 -2.26
C ASP A 522 -26.36 -9.38 -3.61
N ILE A 523 -25.42 -10.31 -3.74
CA ILE A 523 -24.73 -10.62 -4.98
C ILE A 523 -25.28 -11.95 -5.50
N HIS A 524 -25.78 -11.93 -6.73
CA HIS A 524 -26.21 -13.12 -7.46
C HIS A 524 -25.24 -13.35 -8.64
N THR A 525 -24.56 -14.49 -8.70
CA THR A 525 -23.65 -14.87 -9.80
C THR A 525 -24.38 -15.57 -10.94
N THR A 526 -25.59 -16.09 -10.69
CA THR A 526 -26.42 -16.72 -11.71
C THR A 526 -27.86 -16.23 -11.56
N TYR A 527 -28.41 -15.61 -12.60
CA TYR A 527 -29.80 -15.13 -12.62
C TYR A 527 -30.65 -16.08 -13.49
N PRO A 528 -31.90 -16.44 -13.12
CA PRO A 528 -32.73 -15.96 -12.02
C PRO A 528 -32.84 -17.00 -10.89
N GLU A 529 -31.99 -16.92 -9.86
CA GLU A 529 -32.17 -17.71 -8.64
C GLU A 529 -32.82 -16.86 -7.54
N ALA A 530 -33.60 -17.50 -6.66
CA ALA A 530 -34.33 -16.84 -5.57
C ALA A 530 -33.45 -16.59 -4.33
N ASP A 531 -32.26 -17.19 -4.29
CA ASP A 531 -31.30 -17.16 -3.19
C ASP A 531 -30.04 -16.38 -3.62
N TYR A 532 -29.43 -15.64 -2.69
CA TYR A 532 -28.22 -14.85 -2.92
C TYR A 532 -26.97 -15.72 -2.82
N ASP A 533 -25.97 -15.54 -3.68
CA ASP A 533 -24.66 -16.20 -3.49
C ASP A 533 -23.95 -15.62 -2.26
N TYR A 534 -23.96 -14.29 -2.13
CA TYR A 534 -23.40 -13.60 -0.97
C TYR A 534 -24.29 -12.45 -0.55
N ARG A 535 -24.46 -12.28 0.76
CA ARG A 535 -25.15 -11.16 1.38
C ARG A 535 -24.22 -10.46 2.35
N PHE A 536 -24.03 -9.17 2.16
CA PHE A 536 -23.47 -8.28 3.17
C PHE A 536 -24.62 -7.68 3.95
N HIS A 537 -24.76 -8.04 5.22
CA HIS A 537 -25.83 -7.57 6.08
C HIS A 537 -25.28 -6.52 7.06
N PHE A 538 -25.83 -5.31 6.98
CA PHE A 538 -25.46 -4.18 7.83
C PHE A 538 -26.50 -4.05 8.93
N ARG A 539 -26.14 -4.53 10.11
CA ARG A 539 -27.03 -4.58 11.26
C ARG A 539 -26.92 -3.31 12.08
N SER A 540 -27.99 -2.53 12.09
CA SER A 540 -28.06 -1.25 12.80
C SER A 540 -28.09 -1.42 14.33
N ASP A 541 -28.53 -2.57 14.82
CA ASP A 541 -28.69 -2.88 16.24
C ASP A 541 -27.38 -3.26 16.95
N VAL A 542 -26.42 -3.84 16.22
CA VAL A 542 -25.16 -4.33 16.78
C VAL A 542 -23.91 -3.69 16.18
N ASN A 543 -24.06 -2.75 15.23
CA ASN A 543 -22.95 -2.08 14.55
C ASN A 543 -21.98 -3.08 13.89
N THR A 544 -22.51 -4.23 13.41
CA THR A 544 -21.74 -5.29 12.78
C THR A 544 -22.08 -5.42 11.30
N ILE A 545 -21.10 -5.89 10.53
CA ILE A 545 -21.25 -6.31 9.14
C ILE A 545 -21.10 -7.83 9.13
N GLU A 546 -22.15 -8.53 8.69
CA GLU A 546 -22.15 -9.99 8.56
C GLU A 546 -22.06 -10.37 7.07
N LEU A 547 -21.14 -11.28 6.75
CA LEU A 547 -21.09 -11.92 5.43
C LEU A 547 -21.84 -13.26 5.51
N LEU A 548 -22.97 -13.34 4.83
CA LEU A 548 -23.79 -14.55 4.73
C LEU A 548 -23.61 -15.15 3.34
N ASN A 549 -23.36 -16.44 3.25
CA ASN A 549 -23.27 -17.17 1.98
C ASN A 549 -24.38 -18.24 1.99
N SER A 550 -25.18 -18.32 0.93
CA SER A 550 -26.22 -19.37 0.83
C SER A 550 -25.67 -20.69 0.26
N ILE A 551 -24.52 -20.65 -0.42
CA ILE A 551 -23.90 -21.77 -1.10
C ILE A 551 -22.63 -22.18 -0.36
N THR A 552 -22.55 -23.45 0.03
CA THR A 552 -21.39 -23.98 0.75
C THR A 552 -20.06 -23.90 -0.01
N TRP A 553 -20.05 -23.52 -1.30
CA TRP A 553 -18.91 -23.66 -2.22
C TRP A 553 -18.57 -22.42 -3.05
N ALA A 554 -18.80 -21.21 -2.53
CA ALA A 554 -18.41 -20.00 -3.24
C ALA A 554 -17.22 -19.32 -2.52
N ASN A 555 -16.11 -19.15 -3.25
CA ASN A 555 -14.87 -18.51 -2.79
C ASN A 555 -14.97 -16.99 -2.94
N LEU A 556 -14.96 -16.25 -1.81
CA LEU A 556 -14.72 -14.80 -1.82
C LEU A 556 -13.29 -14.53 -1.37
N VAL A 557 -12.42 -14.14 -2.32
CA VAL A 557 -11.09 -13.64 -2.01
C VAL A 557 -11.19 -12.13 -1.82
N VAL A 558 -11.27 -11.66 -0.57
CA VAL A 558 -11.19 -10.22 -0.25
C VAL A 558 -9.71 -9.85 -0.16
N GLY A 559 -9.14 -9.39 -1.27
CA GLY A 559 -7.79 -8.80 -1.28
C GLY A 559 -7.81 -7.41 -0.64
N ASN A 560 -6.85 -7.16 0.26
CA ASN A 560 -6.51 -5.86 0.84
C ASN A 560 -7.59 -5.16 1.70
N LEU A 561 -8.26 -5.89 2.59
CA LEU A 561 -8.95 -5.26 3.72
C LEU A 561 -8.01 -5.26 4.95
N GLU A 562 -7.45 -4.11 5.30
CA GLU A 562 -6.84 -3.91 6.62
C GLU A 562 -7.92 -4.06 7.69
N ALA A 563 -8.00 -5.24 8.31
CA ALA A 563 -8.98 -5.55 9.33
C ALA A 563 -8.63 -4.85 10.65
N ILE A 564 -9.07 -3.60 10.81
CA ILE A 564 -9.17 -2.95 12.12
C ILE A 564 -10.43 -3.50 12.80
N GLY A 565 -10.25 -4.50 13.67
CA GLY A 565 -11.26 -4.93 14.63
C GLY A 565 -12.18 -6.06 14.16
N LEU A 566 -11.69 -7.30 14.20
CA LEU A 566 -12.54 -8.49 14.16
C LEU A 566 -12.15 -9.43 15.29
N THR A 567 -12.83 -9.32 16.44
CA THR A 567 -12.53 -10.09 17.67
C THR A 567 -13.35 -11.37 17.80
N ALA A 568 -14.08 -11.82 16.77
CA ALA A 568 -14.82 -13.08 16.86
C ALA A 568 -15.15 -13.70 15.50
N ILE A 569 -14.24 -14.50 14.94
CA ILE A 569 -14.60 -15.62 14.05
C ILE A 569 -13.73 -16.82 14.39
N HIS A 570 -14.02 -17.46 15.53
CA HIS A 570 -13.60 -18.83 15.79
C HIS A 570 -14.76 -19.74 15.43
N SER A 571 -14.79 -20.27 14.19
CA SER A 571 -15.22 -21.66 13.98
C SER A 571 -15.10 -22.21 12.55
N ASN A 572 -14.96 -21.45 11.46
CA ASN A 572 -14.93 -22.07 10.12
C ASN A 572 -14.14 -21.27 9.06
N TYR A 573 -12.83 -21.20 9.17
CA TYR A 573 -11.99 -20.84 8.01
C TYR A 573 -10.97 -21.95 7.80
N THR A 574 -10.90 -22.54 6.61
CA THR A 574 -9.80 -23.44 6.25
C THR A 574 -8.85 -22.63 5.38
N VAL A 575 -7.65 -22.36 5.88
CA VAL A 575 -6.61 -21.69 5.10
C VAL A 575 -5.91 -22.73 4.22
N PHE A 576 -6.03 -22.60 2.90
CA PHE A 576 -5.33 -23.45 1.96
C PHE A 576 -4.00 -22.80 1.56
N VAL A 577 -2.89 -23.48 1.83
CA VAL A 577 -1.57 -23.14 1.27
C VAL A 577 -1.22 -24.18 0.21
N ASN A 578 -0.93 -23.76 -1.02
CA ASN A 578 -0.62 -24.65 -2.16
C ASN A 578 -1.68 -25.73 -2.45
N GLY A 579 -2.96 -25.37 -2.42
CA GLY A 579 -4.05 -26.24 -2.91
C GLY A 579 -4.32 -27.50 -2.07
N THR A 580 -3.73 -27.61 -0.87
CA THR A 580 -3.99 -28.72 0.07
C THR A 580 -4.59 -28.13 1.36
N ALA A 581 -5.66 -28.73 1.87
CA ALA A 581 -6.30 -28.29 3.11
C ALA A 581 -5.34 -28.50 4.29
N ALA A 582 -4.72 -27.44 4.78
CA ALA A 582 -4.07 -27.48 6.09
C ALA A 582 -5.21 -27.35 7.11
N GLY A 583 -5.57 -28.46 7.75
CA GLY A 583 -6.57 -28.46 8.81
C GLY A 583 -6.12 -27.50 9.92
N LEU A 584 -6.95 -26.50 10.22
CA LEU A 584 -6.76 -25.74 11.44
C LEU A 584 -6.97 -26.68 12.62
N ASP A 585 -6.10 -26.61 13.61
CA ASP A 585 -6.39 -27.21 14.91
C ASP A 585 -7.54 -26.43 15.57
N GLY A 586 -8.22 -27.04 16.55
CA GLY A 586 -9.33 -26.38 17.29
C GLY A 586 -8.94 -25.10 18.04
N SER A 587 -7.70 -24.64 17.88
CA SER A 587 -7.09 -23.46 18.50
C SER A 587 -6.87 -22.32 17.50
N GLY A 588 -7.13 -22.51 16.20
CA GLY A 588 -7.04 -21.47 15.17
C GLY A 588 -5.66 -21.30 14.52
N PHE A 589 -4.75 -22.26 14.69
CA PHE A 589 -3.41 -22.24 14.08
C PHE A 589 -3.35 -23.08 12.80
N THR A 590 -2.53 -22.64 11.82
CA THR A 590 -2.25 -23.42 10.62
C THR A 590 -1.19 -24.47 10.93
N ALA A 591 -1.54 -25.74 10.77
CA ALA A 591 -0.65 -26.86 11.02
C ALA A 591 0.17 -27.28 9.80
N TYR A 592 1.46 -27.51 10.02
CA TYR A 592 2.41 -27.96 9.02
C TYR A 592 2.93 -29.34 9.40
N TYR A 593 2.73 -30.28 8.49
CA TYR A 593 3.08 -31.68 8.69
C TYR A 593 4.33 -32.06 7.90
N ASN A 594 5.13 -32.99 8.43
CA ASN A 594 6.18 -33.62 7.65
C ASN A 594 5.62 -34.64 6.65
N SER A 595 6.48 -35.24 5.82
CA SER A 595 6.10 -36.25 4.81
C SER A 595 5.48 -37.53 5.39
N SER A 596 5.61 -37.74 6.69
CA SER A 596 5.00 -38.86 7.43
C SER A 596 3.65 -38.49 8.06
N GLY A 597 3.17 -37.26 7.87
CA GLY A 597 1.90 -36.76 8.41
C GLY A 597 1.94 -36.36 9.89
N VAL A 598 3.14 -36.14 10.45
CA VAL A 598 3.32 -35.68 11.84
C VAL A 598 3.42 -34.16 11.86
N ASP A 599 2.69 -33.51 12.76
CA ASP A 599 2.73 -32.06 12.98
C ASP A 599 4.11 -31.64 13.46
N ILE A 600 4.76 -30.74 12.73
CA ILE A 600 6.12 -30.25 13.01
C ILE A 600 6.14 -28.76 13.34
N CYS A 601 5.13 -27.99 12.89
CA CYS A 601 4.95 -26.61 13.35
C CYS A 601 3.52 -26.12 13.15
N ASN A 602 3.08 -25.27 14.08
CA ASN A 602 1.81 -24.56 14.01
C ASN A 602 2.08 -23.05 14.00
N ALA A 603 1.48 -22.32 13.06
CA ALA A 603 1.67 -20.87 12.95
C ALA A 603 0.34 -20.13 12.75
N GLY A 604 0.16 -18.99 13.43
CA GLY A 604 -1.12 -18.31 13.47
C GLY A 604 -1.15 -17.08 14.36
N TYR A 605 -2.26 -16.35 14.33
CA TYR A 605 -2.42 -15.14 15.14
C TYR A 605 -2.98 -15.50 16.51
N TYR A 606 -2.30 -15.11 17.59
CA TYR A 606 -2.67 -15.47 18.96
C TYR A 606 -2.37 -14.33 19.94
N MET A 607 -3.31 -14.06 20.85
CA MET A 607 -3.22 -13.05 21.92
C MET A 607 -2.63 -11.67 21.52
N GLY A 608 -2.91 -11.19 20.31
CA GLY A 608 -2.50 -9.85 19.86
C GLY A 608 -1.17 -9.80 19.10
N GLY A 609 -0.55 -10.95 18.83
CA GLY A 609 0.63 -11.10 17.98
C GLY A 609 0.54 -12.34 17.10
N TRP A 610 1.61 -12.63 16.36
CA TRP A 610 1.74 -13.81 15.52
C TRP A 610 2.68 -14.82 16.17
N ASP A 611 2.23 -16.07 16.30
CA ASP A 611 2.90 -17.11 17.07
C ASP A 611 3.33 -18.26 16.16
N ILE A 612 4.53 -18.80 16.39
CA ILE A 612 4.98 -20.09 15.85
C ILE A 612 5.26 -21.07 16.99
N HIS A 613 4.66 -22.25 16.94
CA HIS A 613 4.94 -23.40 17.80
C HIS A 613 5.69 -24.47 17.01
N PHE A 614 6.71 -25.08 17.61
CA PHE A 614 7.46 -26.18 16.98
C PHE A 614 7.22 -27.49 17.75
N TYR A 615 7.13 -28.59 17.00
CA TYR A 615 6.91 -29.95 17.49
C TYR A 615 8.05 -30.86 17.01
N ASP A 616 8.33 -31.95 17.74
CA ASP A 616 9.30 -32.96 17.30
C ASP A 616 8.74 -33.92 16.25
N ASP A 617 9.59 -34.83 15.77
CA ASP A 617 9.26 -35.86 14.79
C ASP A 617 8.17 -36.85 15.25
N THR A 618 7.69 -36.74 16.50
CA THR A 618 6.59 -37.52 17.07
C THR A 618 5.32 -36.69 17.31
N GLY A 619 5.36 -35.38 17.05
CA GLY A 619 4.25 -34.45 17.27
C GLY A 619 4.14 -33.93 18.71
N LEU A 620 5.18 -34.13 19.53
CA LEU A 620 5.25 -33.56 20.88
C LEU A 620 5.79 -32.14 20.82
N TRP A 621 5.22 -31.25 21.64
CA TRP A 621 5.60 -29.84 21.68
C TRP A 621 7.02 -29.68 22.24
N VAL A 622 7.92 -29.03 21.49
CA VAL A 622 9.35 -28.96 21.85
C VAL A 622 9.91 -27.55 22.03
N SER A 623 9.12 -26.50 21.83
CA SER A 623 9.60 -25.12 22.09
C SER A 623 8.50 -24.17 22.52
N ASN A 624 8.87 -23.18 23.35
CA ASN A 624 8.01 -22.03 23.63
C ASN A 624 7.71 -21.24 22.33
N PRO A 625 6.54 -20.58 22.24
CA PRO A 625 6.13 -19.87 21.03
C PRO A 625 7.14 -18.79 20.67
N VAL A 626 7.43 -18.63 19.38
CA VAL A 626 8.00 -17.39 18.86
C VAL A 626 6.84 -16.43 18.65
N HIS A 627 6.69 -15.44 19.53
CA HIS A 627 5.63 -14.44 19.47
C HIS A 627 6.13 -13.17 18.79
N VAL A 628 5.38 -12.65 17.83
CA VAL A 628 5.66 -11.38 17.14
C VAL A 628 4.53 -10.41 17.41
N ASP A 629 4.80 -9.41 18.24
CA ASP A 629 3.85 -8.35 18.57
C ASP A 629 3.54 -7.45 17.36
N ARG A 630 2.38 -6.78 17.39
CA ARG A 630 1.94 -5.83 16.35
C ARG A 630 2.92 -4.69 16.04
N ASN A 631 3.78 -4.34 17.01
CA ASN A 631 4.81 -3.31 16.84
C ASN A 631 6.12 -3.86 16.22
N GLY A 632 6.13 -5.13 15.80
CA GLY A 632 7.29 -5.81 15.22
C GLY A 632 8.27 -6.37 16.26
N THR A 633 7.96 -6.29 17.56
CA THR A 633 8.79 -6.87 18.62
C THR A 633 8.65 -8.38 18.61
N VAL A 634 9.77 -9.10 18.62
CA VAL A 634 9.78 -10.56 18.70
C VAL A 634 10.13 -10.97 20.12
N THR A 635 9.19 -11.64 20.78
CA THR A 635 9.35 -12.20 22.12
C THR A 635 9.50 -13.71 22.01
N ILE A 636 10.64 -14.23 22.48
CA ILE A 636 10.88 -15.68 22.60
C ILE A 636 10.85 -16.02 24.08
N ASN A 637 9.81 -16.71 24.53
CA ASN A 637 9.61 -16.99 25.95
C ASN A 637 10.50 -18.12 26.51
N SER A 638 11.64 -18.46 25.90
CA SER A 638 12.69 -19.37 26.43
C SER A 638 13.92 -19.46 25.48
N GLN A 639 14.87 -20.38 25.75
CA GLN A 639 15.98 -20.69 24.84
C GLN A 639 15.46 -21.27 23.52
N LEU A 640 15.67 -20.52 22.44
CA LEU A 640 15.47 -20.97 21.07
C LEU A 640 16.59 -21.98 20.72
N ASN A 641 16.38 -23.27 20.97
CA ASN A 641 17.30 -24.33 20.51
C ASN A 641 17.15 -24.54 18.98
N VAL A 642 17.45 -23.52 18.18
CA VAL A 642 17.57 -23.65 16.72
C VAL A 642 19.01 -23.98 16.43
N SER A 643 19.28 -25.23 16.07
CA SER A 643 20.64 -25.69 15.78
C SER A 643 21.27 -25.07 14.53
N THR A 644 20.58 -24.22 13.76
CA THR A 644 21.14 -23.58 12.55
C THR A 644 20.32 -22.37 12.08
N VAL A 645 20.98 -21.22 11.87
CA VAL A 645 20.43 -20.01 11.23
C VAL A 645 20.94 -19.92 9.78
N TYR A 646 20.04 -19.63 8.85
CA TYR A 646 20.33 -19.37 7.44
C TYR A 646 19.96 -17.92 7.11
N GLU A 647 20.74 -17.27 6.25
CA GLU A 647 20.43 -15.95 5.70
C GLU A 647 20.40 -16.03 4.16
N SER A 648 19.31 -15.60 3.54
CA SER A 648 19.09 -15.67 2.08
C SER A 648 19.38 -17.05 1.45
N GLY A 649 18.98 -18.13 2.13
CA GLY A 649 19.15 -19.50 1.65
C GLY A 649 20.59 -20.04 1.73
N GLN A 650 21.52 -19.33 2.38
CA GLN A 650 22.89 -19.79 2.63
C GLN A 650 23.18 -19.89 4.14
N ARG A 651 23.97 -20.89 4.54
CA ARG A 651 24.32 -21.15 5.94
C ARG A 651 25.33 -20.11 6.41
N VAL A 652 25.02 -19.42 7.52
CA VAL A 652 25.96 -18.46 8.09
C VAL A 652 27.10 -19.25 8.77
N TYR A 653 28.30 -19.10 8.20
CA TYR A 653 29.55 -19.84 8.42
C TYR A 653 29.63 -21.28 7.85
N SER A 654 30.62 -21.49 6.97
CA SER A 654 30.91 -22.76 6.29
C SER A 654 32.43 -23.05 6.27
N PRO A 655 32.85 -24.30 5.96
CA PRO A 655 34.27 -24.66 5.83
C PRO A 655 35.06 -23.82 4.81
N ASN A 656 34.38 -23.09 3.91
CA ASN A 656 34.99 -22.24 2.89
C ASN A 656 35.05 -20.75 3.28
N ASN A 657 34.57 -20.36 4.47
CA ASN A 657 34.81 -19.04 5.07
C ASN A 657 35.02 -19.19 6.59
N PRO A 658 36.20 -19.67 7.02
CA PRO A 658 36.48 -19.89 8.43
C PRO A 658 36.62 -18.55 9.17
N PRO A 659 36.37 -18.54 10.51
CA PRO A 659 36.50 -17.33 11.31
C PRO A 659 37.93 -16.74 11.22
N PRO A 660 38.10 -15.43 11.48
CA PRO A 660 39.41 -14.78 11.44
C PRO A 660 40.42 -15.53 12.33
N ILE A 661 41.56 -15.86 11.74
CA ILE A 661 42.62 -16.69 12.34
C ILE A 661 43.45 -15.96 13.40
N ASP A 662 43.18 -14.68 13.66
CA ASP A 662 43.80 -13.91 14.72
C ASP A 662 42.76 -13.04 15.45
N LEU A 663 42.52 -13.40 16.71
CA LEU A 663 41.60 -12.71 17.62
C LEU A 663 42.36 -11.84 18.65
N SER A 664 43.66 -11.56 18.45
CA SER A 664 44.48 -10.77 19.37
C SER A 664 44.02 -9.32 19.56
N GLY A 665 43.16 -8.80 18.67
CA GLY A 665 42.50 -7.50 18.79
C GLY A 665 41.12 -7.53 19.45
N TYR A 666 40.60 -8.71 19.79
CA TYR A 666 39.28 -8.88 20.41
C TYR A 666 39.42 -9.29 21.88
N GLU A 667 38.62 -8.66 22.72
CA GLU A 667 38.60 -8.89 24.17
C GLU A 667 38.34 -10.37 24.47
N THR A 668 39.24 -11.02 25.22
CA THR A 668 39.06 -12.45 25.53
C THR A 668 37.99 -12.62 26.60
N ILE A 669 37.38 -13.82 26.67
CA ILE A 669 36.47 -14.17 27.77
C ILE A 669 37.16 -13.98 29.14
N ALA A 670 38.48 -14.14 29.23
CA ALA A 670 39.23 -13.86 30.45
C ALA A 670 39.29 -12.35 30.78
N ASP A 671 39.42 -11.49 29.76
CA ASP A 671 39.43 -10.03 29.92
C ASP A 671 38.04 -9.47 30.27
N ALA A 672 36.98 -10.01 29.64
CA ALA A 672 35.60 -9.67 29.95
C ALA A 672 35.20 -10.15 31.36
N ASN A 673 35.62 -11.34 31.76
CA ASN A 673 35.38 -11.88 33.11
C ASN A 673 36.17 -11.13 34.21
N ALA A 674 37.37 -10.62 33.89
CA ALA A 674 38.15 -9.80 34.82
C ALA A 674 37.51 -8.43 35.11
N ARG A 675 36.60 -7.97 34.23
CA ARG A 675 35.91 -6.68 34.33
C ARG A 675 34.53 -6.76 34.96
N PHE A 676 33.89 -7.93 35.00
CA PHE A 676 32.47 -7.97 35.38
C PHE A 676 32.19 -8.11 36.89
N ILE A 677 32.92 -8.89 37.70
CA ILE A 677 32.79 -8.81 39.18
C ILE A 677 34.11 -9.27 39.86
N GLN A 678 34.97 -8.36 40.27
CA GLN A 678 36.09 -8.74 41.14
C GLN A 678 35.62 -9.00 42.57
N GLY A 679 35.96 -10.19 43.05
CA GLY A 679 35.79 -10.56 44.45
C GLY A 679 34.46 -11.21 44.78
N VAL A 680 33.64 -11.70 43.84
CA VAL A 680 32.45 -12.52 44.16
C VAL A 680 32.47 -13.83 43.36
N GLN A 681 32.27 -14.97 44.03
CA GLN A 681 32.17 -16.31 43.43
C GLN A 681 31.00 -17.10 44.05
N PHE A 682 30.66 -18.25 43.47
CA PHE A 682 29.74 -19.21 44.10
C PHE A 682 30.51 -20.28 44.90
N GLY A 683 30.03 -20.60 46.10
CA GLY A 683 30.57 -21.66 46.96
C GLY A 683 30.23 -23.07 46.49
N ALA A 684 30.68 -24.07 47.28
CA ALA A 684 30.37 -25.48 47.05
C ALA A 684 28.86 -25.75 47.13
N GLU A 685 28.38 -26.70 46.33
CA GLU A 685 26.97 -27.09 46.32
C GLU A 685 26.59 -27.79 47.62
N THR A 686 25.53 -27.32 48.26
CA THR A 686 25.00 -27.88 49.51
C THR A 686 23.56 -28.33 49.30
N ALA A 687 23.20 -29.50 49.82
CA ALA A 687 21.85 -30.06 49.74
C ALA A 687 21.17 -30.00 51.12
N ALA A 688 19.97 -29.43 51.20
CA ALA A 688 19.16 -29.40 52.41
C ALA A 688 17.82 -30.11 52.17
N THR A 689 17.42 -30.94 53.13
CA THR A 689 16.15 -31.69 53.10
C THR A 689 15.15 -31.00 54.02
N TYR A 690 14.00 -30.58 53.48
CA TYR A 690 13.00 -29.79 54.18
C TYR A 690 11.71 -30.60 54.42
N SER A 691 11.20 -30.50 55.65
CA SER A 691 9.85 -30.91 56.05
C SER A 691 8.89 -29.72 55.91
N THR A 692 7.64 -29.98 55.55
CA THR A 692 6.63 -29.05 54.99
C THR A 692 6.14 -27.89 55.90
N THR A 693 6.86 -27.47 56.95
CA THR A 693 6.30 -26.55 57.96
C THR A 693 7.17 -25.38 58.47
N SER A 694 8.34 -25.06 57.89
CA SER A 694 8.97 -23.75 58.13
C SER A 694 10.03 -23.39 57.09
N ASN A 695 9.89 -22.24 56.42
CA ASN A 695 10.78 -21.77 55.37
C ASN A 695 11.81 -20.75 55.90
N THR A 696 13.09 -21.06 55.77
CA THR A 696 14.16 -20.06 55.65
C THR A 696 15.25 -20.61 54.75
N VAL A 697 15.24 -20.22 53.48
CA VAL A 697 16.43 -20.29 52.64
C VAL A 697 17.34 -19.14 53.11
N PRO A 698 18.67 -19.32 53.29
CA PRO A 698 19.55 -18.22 53.63
C PRO A 698 19.41 -17.12 52.56
N GLY A 699 19.12 -15.88 52.98
CA GLY A 699 18.65 -14.77 52.13
C GLY A 699 19.61 -14.27 51.04
N THR A 700 20.68 -15.00 50.73
CA THR A 700 21.72 -14.65 49.75
C THR A 700 22.18 -15.84 48.90
N ALA A 701 21.51 -16.99 48.96
CA ALA A 701 21.82 -18.13 48.11
C ALA A 701 20.93 -18.14 46.86
N ILE A 702 21.53 -18.35 45.68
CA ILE A 702 20.77 -18.61 44.45
C ILE A 702 20.43 -20.10 44.45
N SER A 703 19.13 -20.42 44.48
CA SER A 703 18.63 -21.79 44.35
C SER A 703 18.55 -22.16 42.88
N PHE A 704 19.19 -23.27 42.49
CA PHE A 704 19.28 -23.64 41.08
C PHE A 704 18.32 -24.78 40.69
N VAL A 705 17.93 -25.66 41.61
CA VAL A 705 16.94 -26.73 41.30
C VAL A 705 16.20 -27.21 42.56
N ALA A 706 14.87 -27.29 42.48
CA ALA A 706 14.02 -28.03 43.41
C ALA A 706 13.47 -29.28 42.68
N PHE A 707 13.79 -30.48 43.18
CA PHE A 707 13.24 -31.71 42.64
C PHE A 707 12.07 -32.19 43.51
N ASN A 708 10.88 -32.31 42.93
CA ASN A 708 9.78 -33.06 43.54
C ASN A 708 9.81 -34.47 42.96
N THR A 709 10.38 -35.42 43.71
CA THR A 709 10.33 -36.84 43.34
C THR A 709 9.55 -37.60 44.41
N THR A 710 8.25 -37.71 44.14
CA THR A 710 7.29 -38.77 44.50
C THR A 710 7.33 -39.40 45.92
N TYR A 711 6.18 -39.28 46.60
CA TYR A 711 5.64 -40.22 47.62
C TYR A 711 6.35 -40.38 48.98
N SER A 712 6.88 -39.31 49.59
CA SER A 712 7.04 -39.25 51.06
C SER A 712 7.24 -37.84 51.67
N GLY A 713 6.72 -36.78 51.03
CA GLY A 713 6.54 -35.48 51.66
C GLY A 713 7.80 -34.68 52.09
N SER A 714 8.99 -34.96 51.53
CA SER A 714 10.20 -34.15 51.79
C SER A 714 10.74 -33.53 50.50
N ILE A 715 11.00 -32.22 50.54
CA ILE A 715 11.57 -31.46 49.42
C ILE A 715 13.09 -31.37 49.63
N VAL A 716 13.88 -31.75 48.64
CA VAL A 716 15.33 -31.55 48.66
C VAL A 716 15.68 -30.39 47.73
N SER A 717 16.14 -29.29 48.32
CA SER A 717 16.62 -28.13 47.56
C SER A 717 18.14 -28.10 47.58
N ARG A 718 18.75 -27.85 46.42
CA ARG A 718 20.19 -27.67 46.29
C ARG A 718 20.49 -26.21 45.99
N TYR A 719 21.43 -25.64 46.73
CA TYR A 719 21.81 -24.24 46.61
C TYR A 719 23.33 -24.07 46.66
N LYS A 720 23.80 -22.94 46.14
CA LYS A 720 25.18 -22.47 46.27
C LYS A 720 25.15 -21.09 46.92
N SER A 721 26.00 -20.89 47.92
CA SER A 721 26.14 -19.60 48.57
C SER A 721 26.98 -18.64 47.74
N ILE A 722 26.68 -17.35 47.79
CA ILE A 722 27.53 -16.31 47.19
C ILE A 722 28.69 -16.04 48.16
N GLN A 723 29.94 -16.01 47.69
CA GLN A 723 31.13 -15.74 48.50
C GLN A 723 31.87 -14.50 47.98
N GLN A 724 32.31 -13.61 48.87
CA GLN A 724 33.18 -12.48 48.55
C GLN A 724 34.64 -12.75 48.95
N ASN A 725 35.59 -12.28 48.14
CA ASN A 725 37.01 -12.31 48.48
C ASN A 725 37.37 -11.09 49.33
N PHE A 726 37.80 -11.33 50.57
CA PHE A 726 38.40 -10.33 51.44
C PHE A 726 39.88 -10.66 51.60
N ASN A 727 40.76 -9.94 50.89
CA ASN A 727 42.22 -10.06 51.00
C ASN A 727 42.77 -11.50 50.89
N GLY A 728 42.27 -12.26 49.90
CA GLY A 728 42.73 -13.63 49.62
C GLY A 728 41.93 -14.72 50.35
N ILE A 729 40.95 -14.36 51.18
CA ILE A 729 40.08 -15.29 51.88
C ILE A 729 38.65 -15.12 51.37
N TRP A 730 38.05 -16.21 50.91
CA TRP A 730 36.67 -16.23 50.41
C TRP A 730 35.69 -16.47 51.56
N ALA A 731 34.74 -15.56 51.77
CA ALA A 731 33.73 -15.62 52.82
C ALA A 731 32.31 -15.56 52.23
N THR A 732 31.39 -16.39 52.72
CA THR A 732 29.98 -16.36 52.29
C THR A 732 29.32 -15.03 52.67
N ILE A 733 28.68 -14.37 51.70
CA ILE A 733 27.93 -13.14 51.90
C ILE A 733 26.51 -13.55 52.28
N GLY A 734 26.11 -13.34 53.53
CA GLY A 734 24.74 -13.52 54.03
C GLY A 734 24.60 -14.56 55.14
N GLY A 735 24.31 -14.03 56.33
CA GLY A 735 24.25 -14.65 57.64
C GLY A 735 24.51 -13.56 58.66
#